data_AF-A0A8T1WJJ7-F1
#
_entry.id   AF-A0A8T1WJJ7-F1
#
_cell.length_a   1.000
_cell.length_b   1.000
_cell.length_c   1.000
_cell.angle_alpha   90.00
_cell.angle_beta   90.00
_cell.angle_gamma   90.00
#
_symmetry.space_group_name_H-M   'P 1'
#
loop_
_entity.id
_entity.type
_entity.pdbx_description
1 polymer ?
#
loop_
_entity_poly.entity_id
_entity_poly.type
_entity_poly.pdbx_seq_one_letter_code
_entity_poly.pdbx_strand_id
1 'polypeptide(L)'
;MKSSSKFTNALVSVEAAWVCAADVDVQREEEERVGALARLRKQSVKDKYELATRATRLDQELQEQQLQWKKKTEMRRLRQLPIDERGLADESSSNNNRKKGSIYAMENLRLAMLMKDTKLRQRVKRKKVRPRIVQDMLTLERRYSEAARKLQKWWRAHLNCRFWQMYLKQVKAVVQIQRLARGYLTRRWVRIWHANRSIRVTRLQALFRGYYIRCKVLPTWKRWEHLNAAKIQSITRVYFAQKLCRRYKREVAALHIQSVWRGFFSRKRSDIIWLEARATNLQRLVRGTLARKQTRRRAARLESGAIQIQRMFRGMRARMEINALLRDRETINRVEFMAVLETEEEWHRVQRDKLQARLNRKQLQQRVAQLEYEYYSKHEEIQDMESIYLDMQTQRMRVSPRAIEHGWVEEMEAKMKQQRALITKMKLETVFGLGLEFKRKEKELDEFQQRIDAIEERRRRVDATNIFALFEIWRNEEFLDNWERECRFRHQAKLKQRRQQVAETRRRWQVQFYWTNGKHDNRWRGTCWSPDVLEAAKEKEIFCIGSTDILALVHDKWRLHKQSTLDDEEKERDTREHIGDLTDQVALTTATVQIEQTKALFDPVFRDVERSFDIIQVQQRQHDKRLVATRQDRTAAGKATTDEEDQTTEDLKRAEDPIHKLDRQQRKRQLMLAAKVPWHLLDQLEAERCNLANEKAMFKLWGKTYSGE
;
A
#
# COMPACT_ATOMS: atom_id res chain seq x y z
N MET A 1 30.96 -13.11 39.75
CA MET A 1 32.05 -12.46 38.98
C MET A 1 31.55 -11.87 37.65
N LYS A 2 30.74 -10.79 37.66
CA LYS A 2 30.31 -10.06 36.44
C LYS A 2 30.18 -8.54 36.66
N SER A 3 30.91 -7.93 37.61
CA SER A 3 30.90 -6.48 37.85
C SER A 3 32.20 -5.76 37.47
N SER A 4 33.27 -6.48 37.10
CA SER A 4 34.58 -5.88 36.78
C SER A 4 34.70 -5.35 35.34
N SER A 5 33.84 -5.75 34.39
CA SER A 5 33.97 -5.33 32.98
C SER A 5 33.43 -3.95 32.65
N LYS A 6 32.64 -3.33 33.54
CA LYS A 6 32.10 -1.98 33.30
C LYS A 6 33.12 -0.88 33.61
N PHE A 7 34.04 -1.13 34.54
CA PHE A 7 35.06 -0.14 34.92
C PHE A 7 36.21 -0.08 33.91
N THR A 8 36.61 -1.23 33.35
CA THR A 8 37.61 -1.29 32.28
C THR A 8 37.10 -0.68 30.97
N ASN A 9 35.83 -0.89 30.61
CA ASN A 9 35.25 -0.24 29.42
C ASN A 9 35.10 1.28 29.57
N ALA A 10 34.93 1.79 30.80
CA ALA A 10 34.90 3.23 31.07
C ALA A 10 36.31 3.86 31.01
N LEU A 11 37.36 3.15 31.44
CA LEU A 11 38.73 3.65 31.32
C LEU A 11 39.20 3.70 29.85
N VAL A 12 38.88 2.67 29.07
CA VAL A 12 39.22 2.61 27.64
C VAL A 12 38.49 3.71 26.84
N SER A 13 37.29 4.13 27.25
CA SER A 13 36.59 5.24 26.58
C SER A 13 37.19 6.62 26.92
N VAL A 14 37.80 6.77 28.10
CA VAL A 14 38.48 8.02 28.49
C VAL A 14 39.84 8.15 27.81
N GLU A 15 40.61 7.05 27.71
CA GLU A 15 41.87 7.05 26.94
C GLU A 15 41.60 7.26 25.44
N ALA A 16 40.56 6.64 24.88
CA ALA A 16 40.15 6.88 23.50
C ALA A 16 39.68 8.33 23.26
N ALA A 17 39.01 8.95 24.24
CA ALA A 17 38.62 10.35 24.15
C ALA A 17 39.83 11.30 24.21
N TRP A 18 40.86 10.96 24.99
CA TRP A 18 42.11 11.72 25.05
C TRP A 18 42.93 11.62 23.76
N VAL A 19 43.02 10.43 23.16
CA VAL A 19 43.69 10.24 21.86
C VAL A 19 42.95 11.00 20.75
N CYS A 20 41.61 10.95 20.73
CA CYS A 20 40.82 11.75 19.78
C CYS A 20 40.97 13.26 20.00
N ALA A 21 41.14 13.73 21.24
CA ALA A 21 41.39 15.15 21.51
C ALA A 21 42.80 15.58 21.05
N ALA A 22 43.81 14.73 21.28
CA ALA A 22 45.18 14.96 20.81
C ALA A 22 45.25 14.97 19.27
N ASP A 23 44.54 14.08 18.58
CA ASP A 23 44.47 14.06 17.12
C ASP A 23 43.78 15.31 16.55
N VAL A 24 42.77 15.85 17.25
CA VAL A 24 42.11 17.11 16.87
C VAL A 24 43.03 18.31 17.06
N ASP A 25 43.84 18.33 18.13
CA ASP A 25 44.84 19.39 18.34
C ASP A 25 45.99 19.30 17.33
N VAL A 26 46.44 18.10 16.96
CA VAL A 26 47.42 17.89 15.87
C VAL A 26 46.86 18.35 14.52
N GLN A 27 45.61 18.02 14.20
CA GLN A 27 44.96 18.51 12.98
C GLN A 27 44.84 20.03 12.97
N ARG A 28 44.57 20.66 14.13
CA ARG A 28 44.50 22.10 14.26
C ARG A 28 45.87 22.76 14.06
N GLU A 29 46.93 22.19 14.62
CA GLU A 29 48.31 22.66 14.40
C GLU A 29 48.74 22.49 12.93
N GLU A 30 48.33 21.40 12.27
CA GLU A 30 48.56 21.20 10.83
C GLU A 30 47.79 22.21 9.98
N GLU A 31 46.53 22.49 10.30
CA GLU A 31 45.74 23.54 9.62
C GLU A 31 46.35 24.94 9.82
N GLU A 32 46.86 25.23 11.01
CA GLU A 32 47.57 26.49 11.30
C GLU A 32 48.91 26.57 10.55
N ARG A 33 49.68 25.47 10.48
CA ARG A 33 50.91 25.38 9.67
C ARG A 33 50.63 25.53 8.18
N VAL A 34 49.61 24.86 7.66
CA VAL A 34 49.19 25.00 6.24
C VAL A 34 48.69 26.42 5.97
N GLY A 35 47.95 27.02 6.91
CA GLY A 35 47.52 28.40 6.85
C GLY A 35 48.68 29.40 6.86
N ALA A 36 49.71 29.17 7.68
CA ALA A 36 50.92 29.99 7.73
C ALA A 36 51.75 29.85 6.43
N LEU A 37 51.91 28.63 5.91
CA LEU A 37 52.59 28.37 4.64
C LEU A 37 51.82 28.97 3.45
N ALA A 38 50.49 28.98 3.48
CA ALA A 38 49.67 29.63 2.46
C ALA A 38 49.80 31.17 2.52
N ARG A 39 49.95 31.77 3.71
CA ARG A 39 50.23 33.20 3.87
C ARG A 39 51.63 33.56 3.37
N LEU A 40 52.64 32.75 3.67
CA LEU A 40 54.00 32.92 3.17
C LEU A 40 54.08 32.77 1.65
N ARG A 41 53.39 31.77 1.07
CA ARG A 41 53.26 31.64 -0.39
C ARG A 41 52.56 32.84 -1.00
N LYS A 42 51.45 33.32 -0.41
CA LYS A 42 50.77 34.54 -0.87
C LYS A 42 51.66 35.78 -0.80
N GLN A 43 52.46 35.96 0.25
CA GLN A 43 53.41 37.07 0.35
C GLN A 43 54.54 36.95 -0.69
N SER A 44 55.14 35.76 -0.86
CA SER A 44 56.21 35.56 -1.84
C SER A 44 55.74 35.70 -3.30
N VAL A 45 54.48 35.34 -3.59
CA VAL A 45 53.86 35.52 -4.91
C VAL A 45 53.45 36.97 -5.12
N LYS A 46 53.02 37.67 -4.06
CA LYS A 46 52.71 39.11 -4.11
C LYS A 46 53.96 39.92 -4.42
N ASP A 47 55.10 39.60 -3.81
CA ASP A 47 56.37 40.30 -4.07
C ASP A 47 57.01 39.94 -5.43
N LYS A 48 56.70 38.76 -6.00
CA LYS A 48 57.19 38.34 -7.33
C LYS A 48 56.33 38.80 -8.51
N TYR A 49 55.04 39.07 -8.31
CA TYR A 49 54.09 39.38 -9.39
C TYR A 49 53.37 40.74 -9.26
N GLU A 50 53.56 41.49 -8.17
CA GLU A 50 53.28 42.92 -8.18
C GLU A 50 54.42 43.64 -8.92
N LEU A 51 54.27 43.74 -10.24
CA LEU A 51 54.85 44.85 -11.00
C LEU A 51 54.49 46.12 -10.23
N ALA A 52 55.48 46.73 -9.56
CA ALA A 52 55.33 47.97 -8.82
C ALA A 52 54.46 48.92 -9.65
N THR A 53 53.23 49.11 -9.21
CA THR A 53 52.21 49.87 -9.92
C THR A 53 52.81 51.22 -10.24
N ARG A 54 52.63 51.75 -11.45
CA ARG A 54 53.19 53.06 -11.89
C ARG A 54 53.04 54.18 -10.83
N ALA A 55 52.00 54.10 -10.00
CA ALA A 55 51.75 54.96 -8.83
C ALA A 55 52.82 54.88 -7.71
N THR A 56 53.34 53.70 -7.36
CA THR A 56 54.35 53.57 -6.29
C THR A 56 55.73 54.02 -6.73
N ARG A 57 56.08 53.87 -8.03
CA ARG A 57 57.25 54.52 -8.62
C ARG A 57 57.12 56.04 -8.66
N LEU A 58 55.94 56.56 -9.03
CA LEU A 58 55.68 58.00 -9.01
C LEU A 58 55.74 58.59 -7.60
N ASP A 59 55.23 57.90 -6.58
CA ASP A 59 55.32 58.36 -5.19
C ASP A 59 56.76 58.35 -4.65
N GLN A 60 57.57 57.36 -5.05
CA GLN A 60 59.00 57.31 -4.72
C GLN A 60 59.78 58.42 -5.46
N GLU A 61 59.54 58.63 -6.75
CA GLU A 61 60.12 59.74 -7.53
C GLU A 61 59.68 61.10 -6.97
N LEU A 62 58.44 61.24 -6.49
CA LEU A 62 57.95 62.48 -5.89
C LEU A 62 58.60 62.75 -4.52
N GLN A 63 58.84 61.71 -3.71
CA GLN A 63 59.59 61.84 -2.46
C GLN A 63 61.07 62.19 -2.72
N GLU A 64 61.70 61.58 -3.71
CA GLU A 64 63.07 61.90 -4.13
C GLU A 64 63.17 63.33 -4.69
N GLN A 65 62.19 63.76 -5.49
CA GLN A 65 62.10 65.14 -5.96
C GLN A 65 61.89 66.12 -4.80
N GLN A 66 61.04 65.80 -3.81
CA GLN A 66 60.88 66.65 -2.62
C GLN A 66 62.16 66.75 -1.79
N LEU A 67 62.93 65.66 -1.67
CA LEU A 67 64.24 65.67 -1.01
C LEU A 67 65.27 66.48 -1.81
N GLN A 68 65.28 66.36 -3.14
CA GLN A 68 66.14 67.18 -4.01
C GLN A 68 65.75 68.66 -3.97
N TRP A 69 64.46 68.98 -3.87
CA TRP A 69 63.96 70.35 -3.71
C TRP A 69 64.33 70.92 -2.33
N LYS A 70 64.27 70.12 -1.26
CA LYS A 70 64.77 70.52 0.07
C LYS A 70 66.27 70.80 0.05
N LYS A 71 67.08 69.92 -0.56
CA LYS A 71 68.52 70.13 -0.73
C LYS A 71 68.83 71.36 -1.60
N LYS A 72 68.08 71.58 -2.69
CA LYS A 72 68.23 72.77 -3.56
C LYS A 72 67.77 74.06 -2.87
N THR A 73 66.75 74.02 -2.01
CA THR A 73 66.30 75.20 -1.25
C THR A 73 67.22 75.53 -0.07
N GLU A 74 67.79 74.54 0.61
CA GLU A 74 68.89 74.75 1.57
C GLU A 74 70.14 75.31 0.89
N MET A 75 70.54 74.77 -0.26
CA MET A 75 71.67 75.30 -1.03
C MET A 75 71.41 76.73 -1.57
N ARG A 76 70.16 77.08 -1.90
CA ARG A 76 69.78 78.46 -2.24
C ARG A 76 69.77 79.36 -1.02
N ARG A 77 69.32 78.90 0.16
CA ARG A 77 69.45 79.64 1.43
C ARG A 77 70.92 79.90 1.77
N LEU A 78 71.81 78.93 1.60
CA LEU A 78 73.25 79.07 1.82
C LEU A 78 73.96 79.94 0.77
N ARG A 79 73.35 80.16 -0.40
CA ARG A 79 73.84 81.06 -1.47
C ARG A 79 73.19 82.45 -1.47
N GLN A 80 72.09 82.65 -0.75
CA GLN A 80 71.38 83.95 -0.62
C GLN A 80 71.63 84.65 0.72
N LEU A 81 72.58 84.15 1.53
CA LEU A 81 73.09 84.86 2.70
C LEU A 81 74.12 85.91 2.23
N PRO A 82 74.01 87.18 2.69
CA PRO A 82 74.98 88.24 2.41
C PRO A 82 76.41 87.85 2.83
N ILE A 83 77.39 88.32 2.06
CA ILE A 83 78.84 88.02 2.21
C ILE A 83 79.43 88.51 3.57
N ASP A 84 78.67 89.26 4.37
CA ASP A 84 79.14 89.90 5.61
C ASP A 84 78.89 89.11 6.91
N GLU A 85 78.37 87.88 6.87
CA GLU A 85 78.18 87.04 8.08
C GLU A 85 78.82 85.64 7.97
N ARG A 86 80.02 85.55 7.39
CA ARG A 86 80.83 84.31 7.32
C ARG A 86 82.10 84.30 8.18
N GLY A 87 82.17 85.14 9.22
CA GLY A 87 83.36 85.27 10.08
C GLY A 87 83.10 85.51 11.56
N LEU A 88 82.00 84.99 12.12
CA LEU A 88 81.65 85.17 13.54
C LEU A 88 81.16 83.88 14.22
N ALA A 89 81.88 82.78 13.99
CA ALA A 89 81.75 81.57 14.80
C ALA A 89 83.08 80.87 15.11
N ASP A 90 84.21 81.39 14.62
CA ASP A 90 85.56 81.04 15.05
C ASP A 90 86.34 82.35 15.20
N GLU A 91 87.15 82.48 16.26
CA GLU A 91 88.03 83.61 16.61
C GLU A 91 87.44 84.77 17.46
N SER A 92 87.25 84.51 18.77
CA SER A 92 87.39 85.55 19.79
C SER A 92 88.46 85.16 20.81
N SER A 93 89.71 85.22 20.34
CA SER A 93 90.93 85.33 21.14
C SER A 93 91.72 86.50 20.58
N SER A 94 92.12 87.45 21.46
CA SER A 94 93.19 88.45 21.28
C SER A 94 92.86 89.88 20.79
N ASN A 95 93.35 90.82 21.62
CA ASN A 95 93.98 92.12 21.32
C ASN A 95 93.20 93.46 21.29
N ASN A 96 93.29 94.17 22.43
CA ASN A 96 93.98 95.46 22.61
C ASN A 96 94.14 96.42 21.40
N ASN A 97 93.56 97.63 21.48
CA ASN A 97 94.30 98.87 21.20
C ASN A 97 93.62 100.17 21.69
N ARG A 98 94.38 100.92 22.50
CA ARG A 98 94.22 102.32 22.90
C ARG A 98 94.48 103.29 21.74
N LYS A 99 94.00 104.54 21.87
CA LYS A 99 94.64 105.88 21.57
C LYS A 99 93.54 106.88 21.13
N LYS A 100 93.54 108.20 21.39
CA LYS A 100 94.49 109.21 21.92
C LYS A 100 93.69 110.50 22.24
N GLY A 101 94.05 111.23 23.29
CA GLY A 101 93.63 112.62 23.52
C GLY A 101 94.41 113.61 22.63
N SER A 102 93.77 114.73 22.27
CA SER A 102 94.26 115.73 21.31
C SER A 102 95.49 116.52 21.79
N ILE A 103 96.43 116.77 20.87
CA ILE A 103 97.71 117.46 21.05
C ILE A 103 97.56 118.88 21.64
N TYR A 104 96.47 119.58 21.30
CA TYR A 104 96.20 120.94 21.81
C TYR A 104 95.99 121.01 23.32
N ALA A 105 95.50 119.93 23.94
CA ALA A 105 95.26 119.89 25.38
C ALA A 105 96.56 119.83 26.19
N MET A 106 97.63 119.26 25.64
CA MET A 106 98.93 119.21 26.33
C MET A 106 99.72 120.53 26.20
N GLU A 107 99.64 121.22 25.05
CA GLU A 107 100.38 122.48 24.85
C GLU A 107 99.83 123.64 25.69
N ASN A 108 98.50 123.73 25.84
CA ASN A 108 97.87 124.76 26.67
C ASN A 108 98.20 124.60 28.16
N LEU A 109 98.44 123.36 28.61
CA LEU A 109 98.85 123.10 29.99
C LEU A 109 100.30 123.53 30.24
N ARG A 110 101.17 123.42 29.23
CA ARG A 110 102.57 123.88 29.29
C ARG A 110 102.67 125.41 29.32
N LEU A 111 101.90 126.12 28.49
CA LEU A 111 101.87 127.60 28.47
C LEU A 111 101.34 128.19 29.79
N ALA A 112 100.35 127.53 30.41
CA ALA A 112 99.80 127.95 31.70
C ALA A 112 100.79 127.81 32.86
N MET A 113 101.77 126.90 32.78
CA MET A 113 102.82 126.77 33.80
C MET A 113 103.94 127.81 33.64
N LEU A 114 104.28 128.21 32.41
CA LEU A 114 105.33 129.20 32.13
C LEU A 114 104.96 130.64 32.51
N MET A 115 103.68 131.00 32.49
CA MET A 115 103.21 132.36 32.79
C MET A 115 103.06 132.66 34.29
N LYS A 116 103.35 131.69 35.18
CA LYS A 116 103.15 131.83 36.64
C LYS A 116 104.41 132.11 37.45
N ASP A 117 105.57 132.35 36.83
CA ASP A 117 106.80 132.67 37.58
C ASP A 117 106.94 134.17 37.89
N THR A 118 106.51 134.52 39.10
CA THR A 118 106.62 135.84 39.73
C THR A 118 107.92 136.01 40.51
N LYS A 119 109.04 136.38 39.85
CA LYS A 119 110.26 136.87 40.54
C LYS A 119 111.10 137.87 39.73
N LEU A 120 110.53 138.91 39.11
CA LEU A 120 111.33 139.91 38.37
C LEU A 120 110.75 141.34 38.28
N ARG A 121 110.14 141.90 39.34
CA ARG A 121 109.79 143.34 39.37
C ARG A 121 109.88 143.99 40.76
N GLN A 122 111.09 144.21 41.25
CA GLN A 122 111.40 145.29 42.18
C GLN A 122 112.79 145.87 41.86
N ARG A 123 112.85 147.09 41.32
CA ARG A 123 114.05 147.95 41.37
C ARG A 123 113.65 149.43 41.40
N VAL A 124 113.69 149.96 42.63
CA VAL A 124 114.03 151.31 43.10
C VAL A 124 114.20 152.43 42.06
N LYS A 125 113.51 153.56 42.26
CA LYS A 125 114.03 154.90 41.91
C LYS A 125 113.77 155.90 43.05
N ARG A 126 114.84 156.61 43.43
CA ARG A 126 115.00 157.48 44.61
C ARG A 126 114.18 158.78 44.50
N LYS A 127 113.71 159.29 45.65
CA LYS A 127 113.06 160.61 45.79
C LYS A 127 114.13 161.70 46.02
N LYS A 128 114.07 162.78 45.23
CA LYS A 128 114.69 164.08 45.55
C LYS A 128 113.63 164.98 46.18
N VAL A 129 114.01 165.66 47.26
CA VAL A 129 113.20 166.60 48.03
C VAL A 129 112.79 167.77 47.13
N ARG A 130 111.51 168.11 47.14
CA ARG A 130 110.92 169.31 46.51
C ARG A 130 110.17 170.10 47.58
N PRO A 131 110.11 171.43 47.49
CA PRO A 131 109.54 172.29 48.54
C PRO A 131 108.02 172.13 48.75
N ARG A 132 107.59 172.41 49.99
CA ARG A 132 106.37 171.97 50.68
C ARG A 132 105.02 172.40 50.06
N ILE A 133 104.99 173.47 49.26
CA ILE A 133 103.73 174.05 48.73
C ILE A 133 103.06 173.14 47.67
N VAL A 134 103.84 172.38 46.90
CA VAL A 134 103.31 171.48 45.87
C VAL A 134 102.69 170.20 46.47
N GLN A 135 102.98 169.92 47.74
CA GLN A 135 102.57 168.67 48.39
C GLN A 135 101.12 168.68 48.90
N ASP A 136 100.58 169.86 49.22
CA ASP A 136 99.21 170.00 49.73
C ASP A 136 98.17 169.95 48.59
N MET A 137 98.49 170.49 47.40
CA MET A 137 97.62 170.36 46.21
C MET A 137 97.50 168.91 45.72
N LEU A 138 98.62 168.17 45.66
CA LEU A 138 98.63 166.78 45.20
C LEU A 138 97.98 165.80 46.20
N THR A 139 97.89 166.15 47.48
CA THR A 139 97.21 165.29 48.47
C THR A 139 95.69 165.42 48.40
N LEU A 140 95.16 166.60 48.08
CA LEU A 140 93.73 166.81 47.80
C LEU A 140 93.26 166.03 46.56
N GLU A 141 94.02 166.10 45.47
CA GLU A 141 93.70 165.38 44.22
C GLU A 141 93.70 163.85 44.43
N ARG A 142 94.64 163.34 45.25
CA ARG A 142 94.67 161.93 45.63
C ARG A 142 93.42 161.51 46.41
N ARG A 143 92.93 162.31 47.35
CA ARG A 143 91.72 161.99 48.12
C ARG A 143 90.47 161.90 47.23
N TYR A 144 90.30 162.83 46.28
CA TYR A 144 89.20 162.76 45.33
C TYR A 144 89.30 161.52 44.42
N SER A 145 90.51 161.19 43.94
CA SER A 145 90.72 160.00 43.11
C SER A 145 90.46 158.68 43.88
N GLU A 146 90.77 158.62 45.18
CA GLU A 146 90.51 157.45 46.02
C GLU A 146 89.02 157.28 46.34
N ALA A 147 88.30 158.38 46.59
CA ALA A 147 86.85 158.36 46.77
C ALA A 147 86.14 157.83 45.52
N ALA A 148 86.53 158.32 44.33
CA ALA A 148 86.00 157.82 43.05
C ALA A 148 86.30 156.33 42.86
N ARG A 149 87.51 155.87 43.18
CA ARG A 149 87.89 154.45 43.05
C ARG A 149 87.08 153.55 43.99
N LYS A 150 86.80 154.00 45.22
CA LYS A 150 85.94 153.27 46.18
C LYS A 150 84.51 153.18 45.66
N LEU A 151 83.95 154.27 45.14
CA LEU A 151 82.60 154.29 44.57
C LEU A 151 82.49 153.37 43.34
N GLN A 152 83.47 153.44 42.43
CA GLN A 152 83.53 152.57 41.25
C GLN A 152 83.66 151.09 41.63
N LYS A 153 84.45 150.76 42.66
CA LYS A 153 84.59 149.38 43.15
C LYS A 153 83.26 148.87 43.73
N TRP A 154 82.58 149.67 44.53
CA TRP A 154 81.28 149.32 45.09
C TRP A 154 80.22 149.12 43.99
N TRP A 155 80.15 150.04 43.02
CA TRP A 155 79.19 149.96 41.92
C TRP A 155 79.38 148.72 41.04
N ARG A 156 80.64 148.38 40.70
CA ARG A 156 80.95 147.15 39.95
C ARG A 156 80.59 145.89 40.73
N ALA A 157 80.80 145.87 42.04
CA ALA A 157 80.40 144.75 42.88
C ALA A 157 78.86 144.59 42.93
N HIS A 158 78.12 145.69 43.06
CA HIS A 158 76.66 145.68 43.04
C HIS A 158 76.10 145.13 41.73
N LEU A 159 76.61 145.59 40.57
CA LEU A 159 76.19 145.10 39.25
C LEU A 159 76.49 143.60 39.06
N ASN A 160 77.66 143.13 39.49
CA ASN A 160 78.01 141.71 39.42
C ASN A 160 77.05 140.85 40.27
N CYS A 161 76.77 141.25 41.50
CA CYS A 161 75.83 140.51 42.36
C CYS A 161 74.43 140.43 41.75
N ARG A 162 73.94 141.54 41.17
CA ARG A 162 72.61 141.59 40.53
C ARG A 162 72.54 140.72 39.28
N PHE A 163 73.59 140.71 38.45
CA PHE A 163 73.68 139.85 37.28
C PHE A 163 73.61 138.36 37.66
N TRP A 164 74.44 137.92 38.62
CA TRP A 164 74.49 136.51 39.02
C TRP A 164 73.18 136.03 39.67
N GLN A 165 72.52 136.87 40.48
CA GLN A 165 71.21 136.53 41.04
C GLN A 165 70.15 136.31 39.95
N MET A 166 70.11 137.17 38.93
CA MET A 166 69.14 137.03 37.83
C MET A 166 69.46 135.82 36.95
N TYR A 167 70.73 135.62 36.60
CA TYR A 167 71.17 134.50 35.77
C TYR A 167 70.87 133.14 36.43
N LEU A 168 71.20 132.96 37.71
CA LEU A 168 70.95 131.71 38.43
C LEU A 168 69.45 131.39 38.56
N LYS A 169 68.60 132.40 38.75
CA LYS A 169 67.13 132.21 38.76
C LYS A 169 66.63 131.68 37.41
N GLN A 170 67.11 132.24 36.30
CA GLN A 170 66.75 131.79 34.95
C GLN A 170 67.21 130.36 34.67
N VAL A 171 68.47 130.03 35.00
CA VAL A 171 69.01 128.67 34.81
C VAL A 171 68.23 127.63 35.63
N LYS A 172 67.92 127.93 36.90
CA LYS A 172 67.15 127.02 37.76
C LYS A 172 65.76 126.74 37.19
N ALA A 173 65.08 127.76 36.66
CA ALA A 173 63.78 127.60 36.01
C ALA A 173 63.87 126.70 34.77
N VAL A 174 64.87 126.91 33.90
CA VAL A 174 65.08 126.09 32.70
C VAL A 174 65.33 124.62 33.07
N VAL A 175 66.22 124.35 34.03
CA VAL A 175 66.51 122.97 34.49
C VAL A 175 65.25 122.30 35.05
N GLN A 176 64.42 123.04 35.77
CA GLN A 176 63.18 122.51 36.34
C GLN A 176 62.14 122.15 35.27
N ILE A 177 61.99 123.00 34.24
CA ILE A 177 61.14 122.72 33.07
C ILE A 177 61.66 121.47 32.32
N GLN A 178 62.98 121.40 32.07
CA GLN A 178 63.59 120.26 31.38
C GLN A 178 63.40 118.95 32.16
N ARG A 179 63.50 118.97 33.50
CA ARG A 179 63.26 117.79 34.35
C ARG A 179 61.82 117.29 34.24
N LEU A 180 60.84 118.20 34.28
CA LEU A 180 59.43 117.85 34.14
C LEU A 180 59.10 117.29 32.75
N ALA A 181 59.61 117.93 31.69
CA ALA A 181 59.40 117.47 30.32
C ALA A 181 59.95 116.06 30.09
N ARG A 182 61.20 115.79 30.52
CA ARG A 182 61.80 114.45 30.42
C ARG A 182 60.99 113.40 31.18
N GLY A 183 60.54 113.72 32.39
CA GLY A 183 59.72 112.81 33.20
C GLY A 183 58.30 112.56 32.65
N TYR A 184 57.72 113.53 31.93
CA TYR A 184 56.44 113.36 31.25
C TYR A 184 56.59 112.48 30.01
N LEU A 185 57.60 112.75 29.18
CA LEU A 185 57.85 112.01 27.93
C LEU A 185 58.12 110.52 28.19
N THR A 186 58.97 110.18 29.17
CA THR A 186 59.25 108.78 29.52
C THR A 186 58.01 108.03 29.99
N ARG A 187 57.21 108.64 30.88
CA ARG A 187 55.97 108.03 31.37
C ARG A 187 54.90 107.86 30.29
N ARG A 188 54.82 108.78 29.33
CA ARG A 188 53.92 108.65 28.17
C ARG A 188 54.38 107.52 27.24
N TRP A 189 55.68 107.44 26.97
CA TRP A 189 56.25 106.38 26.14
C TRP A 189 56.05 104.99 26.74
N VAL A 190 56.33 104.80 28.05
CA VAL A 190 56.12 103.52 28.74
C VAL A 190 54.65 103.09 28.72
N ARG A 191 53.70 104.02 28.90
CA ARG A 191 52.25 103.70 28.79
C ARG A 191 51.88 103.20 27.39
N ILE A 192 52.34 103.87 26.35
CA ILE A 192 52.09 103.46 24.96
C ILE A 192 52.73 102.09 24.69
N TRP A 193 53.97 101.89 25.14
CA TRP A 193 54.67 100.62 24.99
C TRP A 193 53.94 99.47 25.70
N HIS A 194 53.50 99.66 26.94
CA HIS A 194 52.78 98.64 27.70
C HIS A 194 51.42 98.31 27.08
N ALA A 195 50.66 99.32 26.63
CA ALA A 195 49.39 99.11 25.93
C ALA A 195 49.60 98.30 24.63
N ASN A 196 50.62 98.65 23.85
CA ASN A 196 50.95 97.93 22.61
C ASN A 196 51.40 96.48 22.88
N ARG A 197 52.17 96.24 23.95
CA ARG A 197 52.57 94.89 24.39
C ARG A 197 51.34 94.05 24.74
N SER A 198 50.44 94.58 25.57
CA SER A 198 49.23 93.87 25.98
C SER A 198 48.32 93.54 24.80
N ILE A 199 48.10 94.48 23.87
CA ILE A 199 47.29 94.26 22.66
C ILE A 199 47.90 93.16 21.78
N ARG A 200 49.23 93.11 21.64
CA ARG A 200 49.89 92.07 20.85
C ARG A 200 49.73 90.69 21.50
N VAL A 201 49.91 90.60 22.82
CA VAL A 201 49.76 89.34 23.55
C VAL A 201 48.33 88.82 23.48
N THR A 202 47.32 89.67 23.67
CA THR A 202 45.92 89.24 23.60
C THR A 202 45.53 88.80 22.20
N ARG A 203 45.97 89.52 21.15
CA ARG A 203 45.76 89.10 19.76
C ARG A 203 46.42 87.76 19.47
N LEU A 204 47.66 87.55 19.92
CA LEU A 204 48.36 86.29 19.71
C LEU A 204 47.67 85.13 20.44
N GLN A 205 47.23 85.34 21.68
CA GLN A 205 46.46 84.33 22.45
C GLN A 205 45.13 83.99 21.77
N ALA A 206 44.41 84.98 21.25
CA ALA A 206 43.15 84.76 20.53
C ALA A 206 43.37 83.97 19.23
N LEU A 207 44.40 84.32 18.46
CA LEU A 207 44.79 83.59 17.25
C LEU A 207 45.18 82.14 17.57
N PHE A 208 45.97 81.92 18.61
CA PHE A 208 46.38 80.58 19.02
C PHE A 208 45.20 79.72 19.47
N ARG A 209 44.30 80.26 20.31
CA ARG A 209 43.07 79.54 20.73
C ARG A 209 42.19 79.20 19.53
N GLY A 210 42.00 80.14 18.61
CA GLY A 210 41.24 79.92 17.37
C GLY A 210 41.88 78.90 16.42
N TYR A 211 43.22 78.89 16.33
CA TYR A 211 43.96 77.88 15.57
C TYR A 211 43.85 76.49 16.21
N TYR A 212 44.06 76.39 17.53
CA TYR A 212 44.02 75.12 18.26
C TYR A 212 42.65 74.43 18.11
N ILE A 213 41.56 75.18 18.28
CA ILE A 213 40.20 74.64 18.11
C ILE A 213 39.98 74.18 16.66
N ARG A 214 40.32 75.02 15.67
CA ARG A 214 40.04 74.71 14.25
C ARG A 214 40.93 73.62 13.66
N CYS A 215 42.20 73.55 14.05
CA CYS A 215 43.16 72.66 13.43
C CYS A 215 43.42 71.37 14.23
N LYS A 216 43.13 71.35 15.54
CA LYS A 216 43.32 70.15 16.37
C LYS A 216 42.01 69.55 16.87
N VAL A 217 41.10 70.35 17.42
CA VAL A 217 39.88 69.83 18.07
C VAL A 217 38.80 69.47 17.04
N LEU A 218 38.44 70.37 16.12
CA LEU A 218 37.39 70.09 15.14
C LEU A 218 37.71 68.91 14.21
N PRO A 219 38.94 68.74 13.67
CA PRO A 219 39.25 67.59 12.82
C PRO A 219 39.27 66.27 13.58
N THR A 220 39.68 66.27 14.86
CA THR A 220 39.65 65.06 15.69
C THR A 220 38.22 64.68 16.03
N TRP A 221 37.35 65.63 16.39
CA TRP A 221 35.92 65.39 16.58
C TRP A 221 35.25 64.83 15.32
N LYS A 222 35.44 65.47 14.16
CA LYS A 222 34.89 64.95 12.88
C LYS A 222 35.40 63.53 12.57
N ARG A 223 36.67 63.23 12.85
CA ARG A 223 37.21 61.86 12.71
C ARG A 223 36.50 60.87 13.63
N TRP A 224 36.25 61.25 14.89
CA TRP A 224 35.50 60.42 15.84
C TRP A 224 34.05 60.20 15.39
N GLU A 225 33.36 61.24 14.92
CA GLU A 225 32.01 61.12 14.35
C GLU A 225 31.98 60.19 13.15
N HIS A 226 32.93 60.34 12.20
CA HIS A 226 33.02 59.46 11.04
C HIS A 226 33.33 58.01 11.42
N LEU A 227 34.22 57.76 12.38
CA LEU A 227 34.52 56.40 12.86
C LEU A 227 33.29 55.76 13.50
N ASN A 228 32.57 56.50 14.34
CA ASN A 228 31.36 56.02 14.99
C ASN A 228 30.24 55.77 13.96
N ALA A 229 30.04 56.68 13.01
CA ALA A 229 29.09 56.51 11.92
C ALA A 229 29.42 55.28 11.06
N ALA A 230 30.69 55.10 10.69
CA ALA A 230 31.15 53.93 9.94
C ALA A 230 30.93 52.63 10.75
N LYS A 231 31.18 52.66 12.06
CA LYS A 231 30.95 51.51 12.95
C LYS A 231 29.46 51.18 13.03
N ILE A 232 28.59 52.15 13.24
CA ILE A 232 27.13 51.97 13.26
C ILE A 232 26.66 51.41 11.91
N GLN A 233 27.09 52.00 10.80
CA GLN A 233 26.75 51.52 9.45
C GLN A 233 27.20 50.07 9.22
N SER A 234 28.40 49.70 9.69
CA SER A 234 28.91 48.33 9.57
C SER A 234 28.05 47.33 10.33
N ILE A 235 27.65 47.66 11.57
CA ILE A 235 26.79 46.82 12.41
C ILE A 235 25.42 46.65 11.74
N THR A 236 24.84 47.75 11.26
CA THR A 236 23.54 47.74 10.58
C THR A 236 23.57 46.91 9.30
N ARG A 237 24.61 47.06 8.46
CA ARG A 237 24.77 46.24 7.24
C ARG A 237 24.91 44.75 7.57
N VAL A 238 25.70 44.40 8.59
CA VAL A 238 25.85 43.01 9.05
C VAL A 238 24.53 42.46 9.57
N TYR A 239 23.78 43.23 10.36
CA TYR A 239 22.46 42.83 10.85
C TYR A 239 21.50 42.52 9.69
N PHE A 240 21.43 43.39 8.67
CA PHE A 240 20.59 43.14 7.50
C PHE A 240 21.04 41.93 6.68
N ALA A 241 22.36 41.76 6.48
CA ALA A 241 22.91 40.57 5.82
C ALA A 241 22.56 39.28 6.57
N GLN A 242 22.68 39.27 7.90
CA GLN A 242 22.29 38.15 8.74
C GLN A 242 20.78 37.88 8.69
N LYS A 243 19.95 38.92 8.71
CA LYS A 243 18.48 38.80 8.57
C LYS A 243 18.11 38.17 7.23
N LEU A 244 18.75 38.60 6.15
CA LEU A 244 18.55 38.05 4.81
C LEU A 244 19.01 36.59 4.71
N CYS A 245 20.19 36.25 5.25
CA CYS A 245 20.68 34.88 5.32
C CYS A 245 19.76 33.96 6.14
N ARG A 246 19.25 34.44 7.29
CA ARG A 246 18.27 33.70 8.10
C ARG A 246 16.97 33.45 7.34
N ARG A 247 16.49 34.43 6.56
CA ARG A 247 15.32 34.25 5.68
C ARG A 247 15.58 33.18 4.63
N TYR A 248 16.72 33.25 3.93
CA TYR A 248 17.10 32.25 2.93
C TYR A 248 17.20 30.84 3.54
N LYS A 249 17.81 30.69 4.73
CA LYS A 249 17.84 29.40 5.44
C LYS A 249 16.45 28.85 5.76
N ARG A 250 15.49 29.71 6.11
CA ARG A 250 14.08 29.29 6.34
C ARG A 250 13.40 28.87 5.04
N GLU A 251 13.64 29.59 3.95
CA GLU A 251 13.11 29.24 2.62
C GLU A 251 13.66 27.90 2.14
N VAL A 252 14.98 27.67 2.26
CA VAL A 252 15.61 26.37 1.96
C VAL A 252 15.07 25.25 2.87
N ALA A 253 14.92 25.51 4.17
CA ALA A 253 14.33 24.53 5.09
C ALA A 253 12.87 24.19 4.71
N ALA A 254 12.08 25.18 4.32
CA ALA A 254 10.71 24.97 3.82
C ALA A 254 10.72 24.13 2.53
N LEU A 255 11.64 24.40 1.59
CA LEU A 255 11.81 23.61 0.37
C LEU A 255 12.19 22.16 0.68
N HIS A 256 13.08 21.93 1.65
CA HIS A 256 13.44 20.57 2.09
C HIS A 256 12.25 19.83 2.73
N ILE A 257 11.47 20.51 3.58
CA ILE A 257 10.25 19.92 4.16
C ILE A 257 9.25 19.58 3.03
N GLN A 258 9.07 20.49 2.07
CA GLN A 258 8.20 20.27 0.91
C GLN A 258 8.68 19.11 0.02
N SER A 259 9.99 18.97 -0.22
CA SER A 259 10.53 17.87 -1.02
C SER A 259 10.35 16.52 -0.33
N VAL A 260 10.60 16.45 0.99
CA VAL A 260 10.35 15.26 1.80
C VAL A 260 8.87 14.90 1.79
N TRP A 261 7.98 15.89 1.93
CA TRP A 261 6.54 15.67 1.88
C TRP A 261 6.06 15.16 0.52
N ARG A 262 6.56 15.73 -0.59
CA ARG A 262 6.28 15.23 -1.95
C ARG A 262 6.73 13.78 -2.13
N GLY A 263 7.90 13.43 -1.57
CA GLY A 263 8.40 12.05 -1.55
C GLY A 263 7.52 11.11 -0.72
N PHE A 264 7.12 11.52 0.48
CA PHE A 264 6.19 10.77 1.34
C PHE A 264 4.84 10.53 0.64
N PHE A 265 4.25 11.57 0.05
CA PHE A 265 2.98 11.46 -0.66
C PHE A 265 3.07 10.51 -1.87
N SER A 266 4.18 10.58 -2.62
CA SER A 266 4.43 9.67 -3.75
C SER A 266 4.53 8.21 -3.29
N ARG A 267 5.26 7.94 -2.20
CA ARG A 267 5.33 6.59 -1.60
C ARG A 267 3.97 6.08 -1.15
N LYS A 268 3.21 6.92 -0.42
CA LYS A 268 1.84 6.58 0.01
C LYS A 268 0.95 6.22 -1.19
N ARG A 269 1.03 6.97 -2.29
CA ARG A 269 0.27 6.68 -3.51
C ARG A 269 0.70 5.36 -4.14
N SER A 270 2.00 5.10 -4.23
CA SER A 270 2.52 3.82 -4.73
C SER A 270 2.10 2.64 -3.86
N ASP A 271 2.11 2.78 -2.53
CA ASP A 271 1.68 1.73 -1.60
C ASP A 271 0.19 1.40 -1.78
N ILE A 272 -0.66 2.41 -1.96
CA ILE A 272 -2.10 2.21 -2.25
C ILE A 272 -2.28 1.43 -3.55
N ILE A 273 -1.62 1.86 -4.64
CA ILE A 273 -1.71 1.18 -5.94
C ILE A 273 -1.19 -0.27 -5.85
N TRP A 274 -0.10 -0.49 -5.11
CA TRP A 274 0.46 -1.83 -4.88
C TRP A 274 -0.50 -2.72 -4.10
N LEU A 275 -1.11 -2.21 -3.03
CA LEU A 275 -2.12 -2.92 -2.24
C LEU A 275 -3.37 -3.24 -3.07
N GLU A 276 -3.85 -2.29 -3.87
CA GLU A 276 -4.98 -2.49 -4.80
C GLU A 276 -4.66 -3.62 -5.79
N ALA A 277 -3.50 -3.58 -6.44
CA ALA A 277 -3.08 -4.63 -7.37
C ALA A 277 -2.97 -6.01 -6.68
N ARG A 278 -2.52 -6.05 -5.42
CA ARG A 278 -2.45 -7.30 -4.64
C ARG A 278 -3.84 -7.81 -4.29
N ALA A 279 -4.74 -6.93 -3.88
CA ALA A 279 -6.13 -7.27 -3.58
C ALA A 279 -6.85 -7.79 -4.82
N THR A 280 -6.69 -7.14 -5.98
CA THR A 280 -7.26 -7.61 -7.25
C THR A 280 -6.74 -9.00 -7.64
N ASN A 281 -5.44 -9.26 -7.45
CA ASN A 281 -4.87 -10.58 -7.71
C ASN A 281 -5.44 -11.66 -6.78
N LEU A 282 -5.60 -11.35 -5.49
CA LEU A 282 -6.21 -12.26 -4.54
C LEU A 282 -7.69 -12.54 -4.89
N GLN A 283 -8.45 -11.48 -5.19
CA GLN A 283 -9.84 -11.60 -5.63
C GLN A 283 -9.96 -12.46 -6.91
N ARG A 284 -9.07 -12.26 -7.88
CA ARG A 284 -9.02 -13.08 -9.11
C ARG A 284 -8.76 -14.55 -8.79
N LEU A 285 -7.81 -14.84 -7.89
CA LEU A 285 -7.52 -16.22 -7.46
C LEU A 285 -8.73 -16.86 -6.77
N VAL A 286 -9.36 -16.16 -5.83
CA VAL A 286 -10.54 -16.65 -5.09
C VAL A 286 -11.73 -16.87 -6.03
N ARG A 287 -12.02 -15.93 -6.93
CA ARG A 287 -13.08 -16.11 -7.94
C ARG A 287 -12.79 -17.34 -8.82
N GLY A 288 -11.53 -17.51 -9.24
CA GLY A 288 -11.10 -18.66 -10.02
C GLY A 288 -11.22 -20.01 -9.28
N THR A 289 -10.87 -20.06 -7.99
CA THR A 289 -10.99 -21.29 -7.18
C THR A 289 -12.45 -21.65 -6.93
N LEU A 290 -13.30 -20.67 -6.63
CA LEU A 290 -14.74 -20.87 -6.45
C LEU A 290 -15.39 -21.38 -7.74
N ALA A 291 -15.10 -20.75 -8.88
CA ALA A 291 -15.60 -21.20 -10.18
C ALA A 291 -15.18 -22.65 -10.48
N ARG A 292 -13.90 -22.98 -10.29
CA ARG A 292 -13.40 -24.36 -10.48
C ARG A 292 -14.08 -25.36 -9.53
N LYS A 293 -14.30 -24.99 -8.27
CA LYS A 293 -15.00 -25.84 -7.29
C LYS A 293 -16.44 -26.11 -7.74
N GLN A 294 -17.15 -25.08 -8.21
CA GLN A 294 -18.52 -25.22 -8.72
C GLN A 294 -18.56 -26.07 -10.00
N THR A 295 -17.66 -25.85 -10.94
CA THR A 295 -17.56 -26.65 -12.18
C THR A 295 -17.24 -28.11 -11.88
N ARG A 296 -16.31 -28.39 -10.96
CA ARG A 296 -16.00 -29.77 -10.51
C ARG A 296 -17.23 -30.43 -9.88
N ARG A 297 -17.95 -29.73 -9.00
CA ARG A 297 -19.21 -30.25 -8.40
C ARG A 297 -20.30 -30.51 -9.45
N ARG A 298 -20.38 -29.67 -10.47
CA ARG A 298 -21.33 -29.87 -11.58
C ARG A 298 -20.92 -31.05 -12.45
N ALA A 299 -19.64 -31.14 -12.82
CA ALA A 299 -19.09 -32.25 -13.59
C ALA A 299 -19.30 -33.59 -12.86
N ALA A 300 -18.97 -33.67 -11.57
CA ALA A 300 -19.17 -34.88 -10.77
C ALA A 300 -20.66 -35.31 -10.69
N ARG A 301 -21.58 -34.35 -10.58
CA ARG A 301 -23.03 -34.63 -10.60
C ARG A 301 -23.49 -35.16 -11.95
N LEU A 302 -23.05 -34.52 -13.04
CA LEU A 302 -23.37 -34.95 -14.40
C LEU A 302 -22.76 -36.31 -14.73
N GLU A 303 -21.53 -36.56 -14.29
CA GLU A 303 -20.84 -37.85 -14.46
C GLU A 303 -21.55 -38.96 -13.67
N SER A 304 -21.93 -38.72 -12.41
CA SER A 304 -22.73 -39.66 -11.62
C SER A 304 -24.08 -39.97 -12.30
N GLY A 305 -24.79 -38.94 -12.77
CA GLY A 305 -26.03 -39.11 -13.53
C GLY A 305 -25.82 -39.91 -14.82
N ALA A 306 -24.76 -39.62 -15.58
CA ALA A 306 -24.42 -40.34 -16.80
C ALA A 306 -24.10 -41.82 -16.50
N ILE A 307 -23.32 -42.11 -15.45
CA ILE A 307 -23.01 -43.48 -15.02
C ILE A 307 -24.29 -44.22 -14.64
N GLN A 308 -25.23 -43.60 -13.93
CA GLN A 308 -26.51 -44.23 -13.59
C GLN A 308 -27.33 -44.55 -14.83
N ILE A 309 -27.46 -43.61 -15.76
CA ILE A 309 -28.16 -43.82 -17.04
C ILE A 309 -27.50 -44.97 -17.80
N GLN A 310 -26.18 -44.99 -17.90
CA GLN A 310 -25.42 -46.06 -18.56
C GLN A 310 -25.63 -47.41 -17.87
N ARG A 311 -25.59 -47.46 -16.53
CA ARG A 311 -25.84 -48.68 -15.75
C ARG A 311 -27.25 -49.22 -16.00
N MET A 312 -28.26 -48.34 -15.95
CA MET A 312 -29.64 -48.71 -16.23
C MET A 312 -29.81 -49.23 -17.66
N PHE A 313 -29.20 -48.56 -18.64
CA PHE A 313 -29.28 -48.95 -20.04
C PHE A 313 -28.58 -50.28 -20.32
N ARG A 314 -27.37 -50.47 -19.79
CA ARG A 314 -26.63 -51.74 -19.87
C ARG A 314 -27.42 -52.87 -19.22
N GLY A 315 -28.00 -52.64 -18.04
CA GLY A 315 -28.85 -53.62 -17.35
C GLY A 315 -30.15 -53.93 -18.10
N MET A 316 -30.79 -52.91 -18.70
CA MET A 316 -31.96 -53.09 -19.55
C MET A 316 -31.62 -53.92 -20.78
N ARG A 317 -30.51 -53.63 -21.44
CA ARG A 317 -30.03 -54.38 -22.62
C ARG A 317 -29.75 -55.84 -22.28
N ALA A 318 -29.00 -56.11 -21.20
CA ALA A 318 -28.74 -57.46 -20.74
C ALA A 318 -30.03 -58.23 -20.42
N ARG A 319 -31.00 -57.60 -19.74
CA ARG A 319 -32.31 -58.23 -19.48
C ARG A 319 -33.10 -58.51 -20.77
N MET A 320 -33.04 -57.62 -21.77
CA MET A 320 -33.68 -57.87 -23.07
C MET A 320 -33.03 -59.06 -23.79
N GLU A 321 -31.69 -59.15 -23.77
CA GLU A 321 -30.95 -60.27 -24.37
C GLU A 321 -31.25 -61.60 -23.64
N ILE A 322 -31.24 -61.60 -22.30
CA ILE A 322 -31.60 -62.78 -21.49
C ILE A 322 -33.04 -63.20 -21.76
N ASN A 323 -33.99 -62.27 -21.78
CA ASN A 323 -35.40 -62.59 -22.06
C ASN A 323 -35.59 -63.16 -23.47
N ALA A 324 -34.81 -62.70 -24.46
CA ALA A 324 -34.82 -63.28 -25.80
C ALA A 324 -34.28 -64.72 -25.78
N LEU A 325 -33.13 -64.96 -25.15
CA LEU A 325 -32.54 -66.29 -25.04
C LEU A 325 -33.43 -67.28 -24.26
N LEU A 326 -34.02 -66.85 -23.15
CA LEU A 326 -34.95 -67.66 -22.36
C LEU A 326 -36.18 -68.04 -23.18
N ARG A 327 -36.72 -67.08 -23.94
CA ARG A 327 -37.83 -67.33 -24.85
C ARG A 327 -37.45 -68.33 -25.92
N ASP A 328 -36.32 -68.12 -26.62
CA ASP A 328 -35.89 -68.99 -27.71
C ASP A 328 -35.67 -70.41 -27.19
N ARG A 329 -35.03 -70.56 -26.03
CA ARG A 329 -34.90 -71.85 -25.34
C ARG A 329 -36.26 -72.48 -25.01
N GLU A 330 -37.19 -71.72 -24.44
CA GLU A 330 -38.52 -72.24 -24.10
C GLU A 330 -39.32 -72.63 -25.35
N THR A 331 -39.17 -71.87 -26.44
CA THR A 331 -39.83 -72.16 -27.72
C THR A 331 -39.24 -73.42 -28.36
N ILE A 332 -37.92 -73.59 -28.33
CA ILE A 332 -37.23 -74.82 -28.77
C ILE A 332 -37.71 -76.01 -27.95
N ASN A 333 -37.69 -75.92 -26.62
CA ASN A 333 -38.15 -76.99 -25.74
C ASN A 333 -39.60 -77.41 -26.03
N ARG A 334 -40.49 -76.46 -26.31
CA ARG A 334 -41.89 -76.76 -26.65
C ARG A 334 -42.03 -77.39 -28.04
N VAL A 335 -41.23 -76.97 -29.01
CA VAL A 335 -41.18 -77.60 -30.33
C VAL A 335 -40.65 -79.03 -30.24
N GLU A 336 -39.61 -79.26 -29.44
CA GLU A 336 -39.09 -80.60 -29.14
C GLU A 336 -40.15 -81.45 -28.43
N PHE A 337 -40.90 -80.89 -27.48
CA PHE A 337 -41.99 -81.59 -26.82
C PHE A 337 -43.09 -81.99 -27.80
N MET A 338 -43.52 -81.10 -28.69
CA MET A 338 -44.47 -81.43 -29.76
C MET A 338 -43.94 -82.56 -30.66
N ALA A 339 -42.66 -82.53 -31.03
CA ALA A 339 -42.03 -83.58 -31.83
C ALA A 339 -41.99 -84.93 -31.09
N VAL A 340 -41.76 -84.96 -29.78
CA VAL A 340 -41.84 -86.18 -28.97
C VAL A 340 -43.26 -86.75 -29.00
N LEU A 341 -44.29 -85.91 -28.78
CA LEU A 341 -45.69 -86.35 -28.84
C LEU A 341 -46.06 -86.92 -30.22
N GLU A 342 -45.58 -86.31 -31.30
CA GLU A 342 -45.77 -86.84 -32.67
C GLU A 342 -45.13 -88.21 -32.85
N THR A 343 -43.88 -88.39 -32.40
CA THR A 343 -43.19 -89.68 -32.53
C THR A 343 -43.84 -90.79 -31.69
N GLU A 344 -44.39 -90.47 -30.52
CA GLU A 344 -45.11 -91.42 -29.67
C GLU A 344 -46.44 -91.83 -30.33
N GLU A 345 -47.19 -90.89 -30.89
CA GLU A 345 -48.42 -91.15 -31.65
C GLU A 345 -48.15 -92.09 -32.83
N GLU A 346 -47.12 -91.78 -33.62
CA GLU A 346 -46.71 -92.58 -34.77
C GLU A 346 -46.31 -94.01 -34.37
N TRP A 347 -45.56 -94.17 -33.28
CA TRP A 347 -45.17 -95.48 -32.77
C TRP A 347 -46.37 -96.36 -32.45
N HIS A 348 -47.35 -95.82 -31.71
CA HIS A 348 -48.57 -96.53 -31.34
C HIS A 348 -49.41 -96.94 -32.57
N ARG A 349 -49.52 -96.05 -33.56
CA ARG A 349 -50.20 -96.34 -34.83
C ARG A 349 -49.53 -97.49 -35.58
N VAL A 350 -48.20 -97.42 -35.73
CA VAL A 350 -47.41 -98.44 -36.43
C VAL A 350 -47.51 -99.81 -35.73
N GLN A 351 -47.57 -99.87 -34.40
CA GLN A 351 -47.73 -101.13 -33.67
C GLN A 351 -49.10 -101.78 -33.91
N ARG A 352 -50.18 -100.98 -33.91
CA ARG A 352 -51.54 -101.46 -34.25
C ARG A 352 -51.55 -102.03 -35.66
N ASP A 353 -51.07 -101.26 -36.63
CA ASP A 353 -51.09 -101.64 -38.05
C ASP A 353 -50.25 -102.91 -38.31
N LYS A 354 -49.12 -103.08 -37.60
CA LYS A 354 -48.30 -104.31 -37.66
C LYS A 354 -49.05 -105.54 -37.16
N LEU A 355 -49.83 -105.42 -36.08
CA LEU A 355 -50.60 -106.54 -35.53
C LEU A 355 -51.83 -106.85 -36.39
N GLN A 356 -52.51 -105.83 -36.90
CA GLN A 356 -53.62 -105.99 -37.84
C GLN A 356 -53.15 -106.66 -39.14
N ALA A 357 -51.99 -106.24 -39.67
CA ALA A 357 -51.39 -106.87 -40.85
C ALA A 357 -51.01 -108.34 -40.59
N ARG A 358 -50.54 -108.68 -39.38
CA ARG A 358 -50.23 -110.07 -38.99
C ARG A 358 -51.50 -110.93 -38.89
N LEU A 359 -52.59 -110.40 -38.35
CA LEU A 359 -53.90 -111.07 -38.31
C LEU A 359 -54.40 -111.35 -39.73
N ASN A 360 -54.37 -110.33 -40.59
CA ASN A 360 -54.83 -110.43 -41.98
C ASN A 360 -53.99 -111.43 -42.80
N ARG A 361 -52.65 -111.43 -42.64
CA ARG A 361 -51.75 -112.37 -43.36
C ARG A 361 -52.01 -113.82 -43.01
N LYS A 362 -52.36 -114.13 -41.76
CA LYS A 362 -52.63 -115.50 -41.33
C LYS A 362 -54.01 -116.01 -41.77
N GLN A 363 -54.87 -115.14 -42.33
CA GLN A 363 -56.23 -115.46 -42.77
C GLN A 363 -57.04 -116.24 -41.71
N LEU A 364 -56.76 -116.01 -40.42
CA LEU A 364 -57.34 -116.79 -39.33
C LEU A 364 -58.85 -116.71 -39.31
N GLN A 365 -59.43 -115.53 -39.60
CA GLN A 365 -60.88 -115.35 -39.69
C GLN A 365 -61.51 -116.23 -40.77
N GLN A 366 -60.90 -116.27 -41.96
CA GLN A 366 -61.37 -117.11 -43.06
C GLN A 366 -61.19 -118.60 -42.74
N ARG A 367 -60.08 -118.98 -42.10
CA ARG A 367 -59.79 -120.37 -41.76
C ARG A 367 -60.67 -120.92 -40.64
N VAL A 368 -60.97 -120.10 -39.62
CA VAL A 368 -61.90 -120.47 -38.54
C VAL A 368 -63.31 -120.65 -39.10
N ALA A 369 -63.79 -119.74 -39.95
CA ALA A 369 -65.11 -119.88 -40.60
C ALA A 369 -65.22 -121.12 -41.51
N GLN A 370 -64.14 -121.46 -42.24
CA GLN A 370 -64.08 -122.69 -43.03
C GLN A 370 -64.15 -123.94 -42.15
N LEU A 371 -63.34 -124.01 -41.09
CA LEU A 371 -63.32 -125.13 -40.15
C LEU A 371 -64.64 -125.26 -39.38
N GLU A 372 -65.29 -124.15 -39.06
CA GLU A 372 -66.62 -124.11 -38.45
C GLU A 372 -67.65 -124.78 -39.38
N TYR A 373 -67.68 -124.37 -40.65
CA TYR A 373 -68.57 -124.95 -41.65
C TYR A 373 -68.30 -126.45 -41.86
N GLU A 374 -67.04 -126.85 -42.02
CA GLU A 374 -66.63 -128.26 -42.16
C GLU A 374 -67.01 -129.10 -40.92
N TYR A 375 -66.86 -128.53 -39.72
CA TYR A 375 -67.22 -129.19 -38.47
C TYR A 375 -68.74 -129.42 -38.34
N TYR A 376 -69.55 -128.41 -38.69
CA TYR A 376 -71.01 -128.52 -38.70
C TYR A 376 -71.52 -129.51 -39.75
N SER A 377 -71.02 -129.43 -40.99
CA SER A 377 -71.41 -130.35 -42.06
C SER A 377 -71.09 -131.81 -41.70
N LYS A 378 -69.94 -132.07 -41.05
CA LYS A 378 -69.60 -133.41 -40.58
C LYS A 378 -70.46 -133.89 -39.41
N HIS A 379 -70.98 -132.99 -38.57
CA HIS A 379 -71.96 -133.36 -37.55
C HIS A 379 -73.30 -133.76 -38.16
N GLU A 380 -73.74 -133.07 -39.22
CA GLU A 380 -74.93 -133.46 -39.99
C GLU A 380 -74.76 -134.84 -40.64
N GLU A 381 -73.62 -135.10 -41.29
CA GLU A 381 -73.31 -136.43 -41.86
C GLU A 381 -73.33 -137.54 -40.80
N ILE A 382 -72.80 -137.27 -39.60
CA ILE A 382 -72.85 -138.22 -38.49
C ILE A 382 -74.30 -138.45 -38.05
N GLN A 383 -75.10 -137.40 -37.95
CA GLN A 383 -76.50 -137.48 -37.55
C GLN A 383 -77.33 -138.30 -38.56
N ASP A 384 -77.08 -138.12 -39.86
CA ASP A 384 -77.68 -138.94 -40.91
C ASP A 384 -77.29 -140.41 -40.76
N MET A 385 -76.01 -140.69 -40.51
CA MET A 385 -75.54 -142.06 -40.30
C MET A 385 -76.13 -142.71 -39.03
N GLU A 386 -76.36 -141.92 -37.98
CA GLU A 386 -77.08 -142.33 -36.77
C GLU A 386 -78.55 -142.61 -37.04
N SER A 387 -79.22 -141.81 -37.88
CA SER A 387 -80.60 -142.05 -38.29
C SER A 387 -80.74 -143.39 -39.04
N ILE A 388 -79.80 -143.68 -39.95
CA ILE A 388 -79.74 -144.97 -40.67
C ILE A 388 -79.52 -146.13 -39.68
N TYR A 389 -78.65 -145.96 -38.68
CA TYR A 389 -78.44 -146.98 -37.65
C TYR A 389 -79.70 -147.23 -36.81
N LEU A 390 -80.44 -146.17 -36.44
CA LEU A 390 -81.71 -146.28 -35.72
C LEU A 390 -82.79 -146.96 -36.56
N ASP A 391 -82.83 -146.67 -37.87
CA ASP A 391 -83.73 -147.35 -38.81
C ASP A 391 -83.40 -148.84 -38.92
N MET A 392 -82.12 -149.20 -39.05
CA MET A 392 -81.67 -150.60 -39.03
C MET A 392 -82.04 -151.30 -37.72
N GLN A 393 -81.90 -150.61 -36.59
CA GLN A 393 -82.31 -151.14 -35.28
C GLN A 393 -83.84 -151.37 -35.21
N THR A 394 -84.62 -150.46 -35.78
CA THR A 394 -86.08 -150.59 -35.87
C THR A 394 -86.49 -151.73 -36.80
N GLN A 395 -85.77 -151.93 -37.91
CA GLN A 395 -85.96 -153.06 -38.82
C GLN A 395 -85.64 -154.40 -38.16
N ARG A 396 -84.56 -154.50 -37.37
CA ARG A 396 -84.22 -155.70 -36.57
C ARG A 396 -85.37 -156.10 -35.64
N MET A 397 -86.04 -155.14 -35.01
CA MET A 397 -87.19 -155.40 -34.12
C MET A 397 -88.44 -155.91 -34.85
N ARG A 398 -88.51 -155.79 -36.19
CA ARG A 398 -89.67 -156.15 -37.02
C ARG A 398 -89.47 -157.43 -37.86
N VAL A 399 -88.38 -158.17 -37.64
CA VAL A 399 -88.05 -159.37 -38.43
C VAL A 399 -89.00 -160.53 -38.09
N SER A 400 -89.56 -161.18 -39.11
CA SER A 400 -90.47 -162.34 -39.00
C SER A 400 -89.74 -163.63 -38.60
N PRO A 401 -90.34 -164.55 -37.81
CA PRO A 401 -89.68 -165.76 -37.29
C PRO A 401 -88.95 -166.63 -38.33
N ARG A 402 -89.44 -166.67 -39.58
CA ARG A 402 -88.84 -167.44 -40.68
C ARG A 402 -87.51 -166.85 -41.18
N ALA A 403 -87.31 -165.56 -41.02
CA ALA A 403 -86.05 -164.90 -41.38
C ALA A 403 -84.99 -165.08 -40.28
N ILE A 404 -85.39 -165.39 -39.05
CA ILE A 404 -84.49 -165.73 -37.94
C ILE A 404 -83.79 -167.07 -38.22
N GLU A 405 -84.52 -168.07 -38.74
CA GLU A 405 -83.95 -169.37 -39.12
C GLU A 405 -82.94 -169.30 -40.29
N HIS A 406 -83.02 -168.26 -41.13
CA HIS A 406 -82.10 -168.05 -42.27
C HIS A 406 -80.89 -167.15 -41.94
N GLY A 407 -80.64 -166.84 -40.66
CA GLY A 407 -79.45 -166.09 -40.24
C GLY A 407 -79.48 -164.58 -40.52
N TRP A 408 -80.63 -164.01 -40.94
CA TRP A 408 -80.74 -162.58 -41.24
C TRP A 408 -80.49 -161.67 -40.02
N VAL A 409 -80.79 -162.16 -38.82
CA VAL A 409 -80.54 -161.41 -37.58
C VAL A 409 -79.04 -161.24 -37.34
N GLU A 410 -78.24 -162.28 -37.58
CA GLU A 410 -76.79 -162.24 -37.41
C GLU A 410 -76.14 -161.33 -38.45
N GLU A 411 -76.62 -161.35 -39.70
CA GLU A 411 -76.13 -160.45 -40.75
C GLU A 411 -76.51 -158.98 -40.47
N MET A 412 -77.72 -158.72 -39.96
CA MET A 412 -78.14 -157.38 -39.53
C MET A 412 -77.35 -156.89 -38.32
N GLU A 413 -77.08 -157.74 -37.34
CA GLU A 413 -76.25 -157.39 -36.18
C GLU A 413 -74.79 -157.12 -36.60
N ALA A 414 -74.24 -157.89 -37.54
CA ALA A 414 -72.92 -157.62 -38.10
C ALA A 414 -72.87 -156.27 -38.84
N LYS A 415 -73.88 -155.96 -39.67
CA LYS A 415 -74.00 -154.67 -40.36
C LYS A 415 -74.23 -153.51 -39.39
N MET A 416 -75.06 -153.68 -38.35
CA MET A 416 -75.22 -152.69 -37.28
C MET A 416 -73.92 -152.45 -36.51
N LYS A 417 -73.15 -153.50 -36.21
CA LYS A 417 -71.86 -153.37 -35.53
C LYS A 417 -70.83 -152.65 -36.40
N GLN A 418 -70.79 -152.94 -37.70
CA GLN A 418 -69.97 -152.22 -38.68
C GLN A 418 -70.39 -150.74 -38.78
N GLN A 419 -71.69 -150.47 -38.91
CA GLN A 419 -72.24 -149.11 -38.96
C GLN A 419 -71.93 -148.32 -37.68
N ARG A 420 -72.05 -148.96 -36.51
CA ARG A 420 -71.70 -148.32 -35.22
C ARG A 420 -70.21 -148.07 -35.09
N ALA A 421 -69.36 -148.97 -35.57
CA ALA A 421 -67.92 -148.75 -35.62
C ALA A 421 -67.56 -147.58 -36.56
N LEU A 422 -68.25 -147.47 -37.70
CA LEU A 422 -68.09 -146.37 -38.65
C LEU A 422 -68.54 -145.03 -38.06
N ILE A 423 -69.71 -144.98 -37.42
CA ILE A 423 -70.20 -143.78 -36.71
C ILE A 423 -69.22 -143.38 -35.61
N THR A 424 -68.73 -144.34 -34.81
CA THR A 424 -67.76 -144.07 -33.74
C THR A 424 -66.45 -143.52 -34.30
N LYS A 425 -65.95 -144.11 -35.40
CA LYS A 425 -64.75 -143.62 -36.08
C LYS A 425 -64.95 -142.19 -36.60
N MET A 426 -66.06 -141.92 -37.29
CA MET A 426 -66.41 -140.59 -37.78
C MET A 426 -66.53 -139.58 -36.64
N LYS A 427 -67.21 -139.93 -35.54
CA LYS A 427 -67.31 -139.08 -34.33
C LYS A 427 -65.94 -138.77 -33.72
N LEU A 428 -65.05 -139.77 -33.65
CA LEU A 428 -63.70 -139.55 -33.14
C LEU A 428 -62.88 -138.65 -34.07
N GLU A 429 -62.97 -138.83 -35.39
CA GLU A 429 -62.29 -138.00 -36.38
C GLU A 429 -62.83 -136.57 -36.41
N THR A 430 -64.14 -136.36 -36.24
CA THR A 430 -64.71 -135.02 -36.19
C THR A 430 -64.40 -134.29 -34.91
N VAL A 431 -64.45 -134.95 -33.75
CA VAL A 431 -64.16 -134.31 -32.46
C VAL A 431 -62.66 -134.06 -32.28
N PHE A 432 -61.81 -135.07 -32.50
CA PHE A 432 -60.38 -134.98 -32.22
C PHE A 432 -59.53 -134.48 -33.40
N GLY A 433 -60.00 -134.65 -34.64
CA GLY A 433 -59.36 -134.08 -35.82
C GLY A 433 -59.85 -132.64 -36.03
N LEU A 434 -61.01 -132.51 -36.66
CA LEU A 434 -61.55 -131.20 -37.07
C LEU A 434 -61.88 -130.27 -35.90
N GLY A 435 -62.55 -130.78 -34.86
CA GLY A 435 -62.97 -129.99 -33.71
C GLY A 435 -61.80 -129.46 -32.88
N LEU A 436 -60.74 -130.25 -32.72
CA LEU A 436 -59.52 -129.83 -32.03
C LEU A 436 -58.77 -128.75 -32.82
N GLU A 437 -58.66 -128.89 -34.14
CA GLU A 437 -58.05 -127.88 -35.01
C GLU A 437 -58.86 -126.58 -35.03
N PHE A 438 -60.19 -126.68 -35.11
CA PHE A 438 -61.11 -125.54 -35.00
C PHE A 438 -60.88 -124.80 -33.68
N LYS A 439 -60.94 -125.48 -32.53
CA LYS A 439 -60.73 -124.85 -31.21
C LYS A 439 -59.33 -124.28 -31.01
N ARG A 440 -58.29 -124.86 -31.63
CA ARG A 440 -56.94 -124.28 -31.61
C ARG A 440 -56.88 -122.97 -32.40
N LYS A 441 -57.47 -122.93 -33.59
CA LYS A 441 -57.46 -121.74 -34.45
C LYS A 441 -58.38 -120.63 -33.96
N GLU A 442 -59.50 -120.99 -33.35
CA GLU A 442 -60.38 -120.05 -32.63
C GLU A 442 -59.62 -119.38 -31.47
N LYS A 443 -58.93 -120.17 -30.63
CA LYS A 443 -58.07 -119.61 -29.56
C LYS A 443 -56.96 -118.71 -30.09
N GLU A 444 -56.28 -119.10 -31.17
CA GLU A 444 -55.27 -118.24 -31.80
C GLU A 444 -55.89 -116.91 -32.28
N LEU A 445 -57.07 -116.96 -32.89
CA LEU A 445 -57.80 -115.77 -33.34
C LEU A 445 -58.16 -114.88 -32.15
N ASP A 446 -58.72 -115.45 -31.09
CA ASP A 446 -59.09 -114.74 -29.87
C ASP A 446 -57.86 -114.11 -29.20
N GLU A 447 -56.72 -114.79 -29.15
CA GLU A 447 -55.48 -114.23 -28.60
C GLU A 447 -54.97 -113.03 -29.41
N PHE A 448 -55.04 -113.09 -30.75
CA PHE A 448 -54.66 -111.95 -31.59
C PHE A 448 -55.65 -110.79 -31.44
N GLN A 449 -56.94 -111.10 -31.39
CA GLN A 449 -58.00 -110.11 -31.21
C GLN A 449 -57.88 -109.46 -29.84
N GLN A 450 -57.67 -110.21 -28.76
CA GLN A 450 -57.40 -109.69 -27.42
C GLN A 450 -56.11 -108.88 -27.33
N ARG A 451 -55.08 -109.15 -28.13
CA ARG A 451 -53.86 -108.32 -28.17
C ARG A 451 -54.09 -107.01 -28.92
N ILE A 452 -54.83 -107.05 -30.02
CA ILE A 452 -55.26 -105.86 -30.76
C ILE A 452 -56.17 -105.03 -29.85
N ASP A 453 -57.18 -105.64 -29.26
CA ASP A 453 -58.10 -105.03 -28.31
C ASP A 453 -57.39 -104.60 -27.04
N ALA A 454 -56.34 -105.25 -26.55
CA ALA A 454 -55.56 -104.75 -25.41
C ALA A 454 -54.70 -103.54 -25.77
N ILE A 455 -54.24 -103.42 -27.02
CA ILE A 455 -53.54 -102.22 -27.50
C ILE A 455 -54.54 -101.10 -27.79
N GLU A 456 -55.72 -101.45 -28.31
CA GLU A 456 -56.84 -100.53 -28.49
C GLU A 456 -57.53 -100.18 -27.18
N GLU A 457 -57.48 -101.01 -26.15
CA GLU A 457 -57.96 -100.72 -24.80
C GLU A 457 -56.88 -100.00 -24.01
N ARG A 458 -55.58 -100.24 -24.24
CA ARG A 458 -54.53 -99.30 -23.79
C ARG A 458 -54.63 -97.95 -24.49
N ARG A 459 -55.30 -97.88 -25.65
CA ARG A 459 -55.74 -96.62 -26.27
C ARG A 459 -57.01 -96.10 -25.57
N ARG A 460 -58.10 -96.90 -25.51
CA ARG A 460 -59.44 -96.54 -25.02
C ARG A 460 -59.59 -96.39 -23.50
N ARG A 461 -58.98 -97.23 -22.67
CA ARG A 461 -58.96 -97.06 -21.20
C ARG A 461 -58.23 -95.78 -20.82
N VAL A 462 -57.29 -95.34 -21.65
CA VAL A 462 -56.66 -94.04 -21.46
C VAL A 462 -57.38 -92.90 -22.19
N ASP A 463 -58.32 -93.22 -23.09
CA ASP A 463 -59.38 -92.29 -23.52
C ASP A 463 -60.46 -92.09 -22.43
N ALA A 464 -60.71 -93.08 -21.56
CA ALA A 464 -61.69 -92.99 -20.46
C ALA A 464 -61.15 -92.30 -19.19
N THR A 465 -59.82 -92.31 -18.98
CA THR A 465 -59.14 -91.49 -17.97
C THR A 465 -58.36 -90.37 -18.64
N ASN A 466 -59.02 -89.55 -19.45
CA ASN A 466 -58.56 -88.29 -20.04
C ASN A 466 -57.21 -88.27 -20.81
N ILE A 467 -56.24 -89.18 -20.68
CA ILE A 467 -54.82 -88.90 -20.99
C ILE A 467 -54.40 -89.14 -22.45
N PHE A 468 -55.19 -89.79 -23.32
CA PHE A 468 -54.73 -90.07 -24.71
C PHE A 468 -55.51 -89.41 -25.86
N ALA A 469 -56.80 -89.06 -25.67
CA ALA A 469 -57.36 -87.92 -26.41
C ALA A 469 -56.50 -86.66 -26.16
N LEU A 470 -55.85 -86.59 -24.99
CA LEU A 470 -54.84 -85.60 -24.68
C LEU A 470 -53.53 -85.70 -25.49
N PHE A 471 -53.12 -86.74 -26.21
CA PHE A 471 -51.90 -86.58 -27.04
C PHE A 471 -52.16 -85.70 -28.27
N GLU A 472 -53.26 -85.97 -28.96
CA GLU A 472 -53.70 -85.13 -30.09
C GLU A 472 -54.22 -83.78 -29.60
N ILE A 473 -54.98 -83.75 -28.50
CA ILE A 473 -55.46 -82.52 -27.88
C ILE A 473 -54.30 -81.73 -27.25
N TRP A 474 -53.35 -82.32 -26.51
CA TRP A 474 -52.15 -81.64 -25.98
C TRP A 474 -51.23 -81.18 -27.10
N ARG A 475 -51.06 -81.95 -28.18
CA ARG A 475 -50.32 -81.46 -29.35
C ARG A 475 -51.01 -80.23 -29.93
N ASN A 476 -52.32 -80.28 -30.10
CA ASN A 476 -53.09 -79.16 -30.64
C ASN A 476 -53.15 -77.97 -29.67
N GLU A 477 -53.24 -78.20 -28.37
CA GLU A 477 -53.20 -77.20 -27.30
C GLU A 477 -51.82 -76.56 -27.20
N GLU A 478 -50.73 -77.34 -27.17
CA GLU A 478 -49.36 -76.81 -27.19
C GLU A 478 -49.06 -76.08 -28.50
N PHE A 479 -49.60 -76.56 -29.63
CA PHE A 479 -49.50 -75.86 -30.91
C PHE A 479 -50.24 -74.51 -30.86
N LEU A 480 -51.48 -74.49 -30.36
CA LEU A 480 -52.27 -73.27 -30.22
C LEU A 480 -51.63 -72.30 -29.22
N ASP A 481 -51.15 -72.77 -28.08
CA ASP A 481 -50.43 -71.99 -27.08
C ASP A 481 -49.15 -71.39 -27.66
N ASN A 482 -48.34 -72.20 -28.37
CA ASN A 482 -47.12 -71.75 -29.01
C ASN A 482 -47.43 -70.70 -30.11
N TRP A 483 -48.48 -70.94 -30.91
CA TRP A 483 -48.94 -70.02 -31.94
C TRP A 483 -49.46 -68.70 -31.36
N GLU A 484 -50.29 -68.74 -30.32
CA GLU A 484 -50.78 -67.55 -29.63
C GLU A 484 -49.62 -66.74 -29.05
N ARG A 485 -48.64 -67.41 -28.45
CA ARG A 485 -47.46 -66.79 -27.85
C ARG A 485 -46.58 -66.13 -28.91
N GLU A 486 -46.38 -66.78 -30.06
CA GLU A 486 -45.68 -66.22 -31.22
C GLU A 486 -46.42 -65.00 -31.78
N CYS A 487 -47.75 -65.07 -31.90
CA CYS A 487 -48.60 -63.96 -32.32
C CYS A 487 -48.53 -62.76 -31.35
N ARG A 488 -48.64 -63.02 -30.03
CA ARG A 488 -48.49 -61.99 -28.99
C ARG A 488 -47.11 -61.36 -29.03
N PHE A 489 -46.06 -62.15 -29.21
CA PHE A 489 -44.69 -61.64 -29.33
C PHE A 489 -44.50 -60.76 -30.56
N ARG A 490 -44.93 -61.21 -31.74
CA ARG A 490 -44.88 -60.43 -32.99
C ARG A 490 -45.67 -59.13 -32.87
N HIS A 491 -46.84 -59.17 -32.22
CA HIS A 491 -47.65 -57.98 -31.97
C HIS A 491 -46.93 -56.99 -31.04
N GLN A 492 -46.36 -57.47 -29.92
CA GLN A 492 -45.59 -56.64 -28.99
C GLN A 492 -44.32 -56.07 -29.64
N ALA A 493 -43.62 -56.83 -30.47
CA ALA A 493 -42.46 -56.37 -31.23
C ALA A 493 -42.84 -55.25 -32.20
N LYS A 494 -43.94 -55.39 -32.95
CA LYS A 494 -44.48 -54.33 -33.82
C LYS A 494 -44.88 -53.08 -33.03
N LEU A 495 -45.51 -53.23 -31.87
CA LEU A 495 -45.84 -52.09 -31.00
C LEU A 495 -44.58 -51.36 -30.50
N LYS A 496 -43.55 -52.11 -30.07
CA LYS A 496 -42.26 -51.54 -29.66
C LYS A 496 -41.60 -50.79 -30.81
N GLN A 497 -41.56 -51.39 -32.00
CA GLN A 497 -40.99 -50.77 -33.20
C GLN A 497 -41.75 -49.49 -33.60
N ARG A 498 -43.09 -49.50 -33.57
CA ARG A 498 -43.90 -48.29 -33.80
C ARG A 498 -43.61 -47.20 -32.78
N ARG A 499 -43.52 -47.55 -31.48
CA ARG A 499 -43.16 -46.58 -30.43
C ARG A 499 -41.76 -46.00 -30.64
N GLN A 500 -40.79 -46.82 -31.05
CA GLN A 500 -39.44 -46.36 -31.41
C GLN A 500 -39.48 -45.42 -32.61
N GLN A 501 -40.18 -45.78 -33.69
CA GLN A 501 -40.34 -44.95 -34.87
C GLN A 501 -40.99 -43.60 -34.54
N VAL A 502 -42.06 -43.60 -33.73
CA VAL A 502 -42.72 -42.36 -33.27
C VAL A 502 -41.77 -41.52 -32.40
N ALA A 503 -40.96 -42.16 -31.53
CA ALA A 503 -39.98 -41.44 -30.73
C ALA A 503 -38.81 -40.89 -31.57
N GLU A 504 -38.38 -41.59 -32.62
CA GLU A 504 -37.37 -41.14 -33.56
C GLU A 504 -37.87 -40.02 -34.47
N THR A 505 -39.10 -40.13 -34.99
CA THR A 505 -39.71 -39.04 -35.78
C THR A 505 -39.92 -37.81 -34.91
N ARG A 506 -40.41 -37.96 -33.67
CA ARG A 506 -40.46 -36.84 -32.71
C ARG A 506 -39.09 -36.21 -32.48
N ARG A 507 -38.03 -37.01 -32.26
CA ARG A 507 -36.65 -36.50 -32.12
C ARG A 507 -36.14 -35.78 -33.36
N ARG A 508 -36.45 -36.28 -34.56
CA ARG A 508 -36.11 -35.64 -35.84
C ARG A 508 -36.87 -34.32 -36.03
N TRP A 509 -38.14 -34.27 -35.64
CA TRP A 509 -39.01 -33.10 -35.81
C TRP A 509 -38.79 -32.05 -34.72
N GLN A 510 -38.13 -32.40 -33.62
CA GLN A 510 -37.77 -31.49 -32.53
C GLN A 510 -36.58 -30.60 -32.90
N VAL A 511 -35.77 -31.00 -33.87
CA VAL A 511 -34.69 -30.17 -34.44
C VAL A 511 -35.18 -29.55 -35.75
N GLN A 512 -35.90 -28.43 -35.67
CA GLN A 512 -36.30 -27.66 -36.85
C GLN A 512 -35.24 -26.60 -37.16
N PHE A 513 -34.43 -26.81 -38.20
CA PHE A 513 -33.49 -25.78 -38.70
C PHE A 513 -34.19 -24.66 -39.50
N TYR A 514 -35.43 -24.91 -39.91
CA TYR A 514 -36.23 -24.04 -40.75
C TYR A 514 -37.64 -23.91 -40.17
N TRP A 515 -38.23 -22.74 -40.26
CA TRP A 515 -39.65 -22.54 -39.95
C TRP A 515 -40.52 -23.27 -40.99
N THR A 516 -41.81 -23.47 -40.69
CA THR A 516 -42.82 -23.97 -41.65
C THR A 516 -42.90 -23.16 -42.95
N ASN A 517 -42.34 -21.95 -42.95
CA ASN A 517 -42.24 -21.05 -44.11
C ASN A 517 -40.93 -21.21 -44.91
N GLY A 518 -40.11 -22.24 -44.63
CA GLY A 518 -38.86 -22.55 -45.35
C GLY A 518 -37.66 -21.63 -45.05
N LYS A 519 -37.84 -20.58 -44.25
CA LYS A 519 -36.75 -19.67 -43.82
C LYS A 519 -35.95 -20.28 -42.67
N HIS A 520 -34.63 -20.13 -42.73
CA HIS A 520 -33.69 -20.60 -41.69
C HIS A 520 -34.01 -19.94 -40.35
N ASP A 521 -34.04 -20.71 -39.27
CA ASP A 521 -34.34 -20.16 -37.94
C ASP A 521 -33.17 -19.29 -37.45
N ASN A 522 -33.37 -17.97 -37.37
CA ASN A 522 -32.37 -16.99 -36.97
C ASN A 522 -31.91 -17.14 -35.50
N ARG A 523 -32.57 -18.02 -34.75
CA ARG A 523 -32.22 -18.38 -33.38
C ARG A 523 -31.02 -19.34 -33.33
N TRP A 524 -30.69 -20.01 -34.43
CA TRP A 524 -29.48 -20.82 -34.57
C TRP A 524 -28.35 -19.99 -35.19
N ARG A 525 -27.34 -19.62 -34.38
CA ARG A 525 -26.18 -18.83 -34.83
C ARG A 525 -24.97 -19.72 -35.15
N GLY A 526 -25.17 -20.80 -35.91
CA GLY A 526 -24.09 -21.67 -36.42
C GLY A 526 -23.37 -22.55 -35.39
N THR A 527 -23.23 -22.12 -34.14
CA THR A 527 -22.59 -22.88 -33.04
C THR A 527 -23.41 -22.94 -31.76
N CYS A 528 -24.40 -22.06 -31.56
CA CYS A 528 -25.28 -22.07 -30.40
C CYS A 528 -26.71 -21.58 -30.74
N TRP A 529 -27.69 -22.16 -30.03
CA TRP A 529 -29.07 -21.66 -30.01
C TRP A 529 -29.14 -20.38 -29.17
N SER A 530 -30.06 -19.47 -29.53
CA SER A 530 -30.29 -18.24 -28.76
C SER A 530 -30.73 -18.57 -27.32
N PRO A 531 -30.38 -17.72 -26.33
CA PRO A 531 -30.69 -17.96 -24.91
C PRO A 531 -32.16 -18.26 -24.67
N ASP A 532 -33.07 -17.56 -25.35
CA ASP A 532 -34.51 -17.74 -25.24
C ASP A 532 -34.97 -19.14 -25.69
N VAL A 533 -34.30 -19.77 -26.66
CA VAL A 533 -34.58 -21.16 -27.07
C VAL A 533 -34.03 -22.15 -26.07
N LEU A 534 -32.87 -21.86 -25.49
CA LEU A 534 -32.28 -22.68 -24.42
C LEU A 534 -33.10 -22.57 -23.12
N GLU A 535 -33.68 -21.41 -22.82
CA GLU A 535 -34.57 -21.21 -21.67
C GLU A 535 -35.95 -21.81 -21.92
N ALA A 536 -36.54 -21.60 -23.10
CA ALA A 536 -37.77 -22.29 -23.49
C ALA A 536 -37.56 -23.81 -23.60
N ALA A 537 -36.36 -24.30 -23.92
CA ALA A 537 -36.02 -25.72 -23.89
C ALA A 537 -35.83 -26.25 -22.46
N LYS A 538 -35.36 -25.43 -21.51
CA LYS A 538 -35.35 -25.77 -20.08
C LYS A 538 -36.78 -25.80 -19.50
N GLU A 539 -37.64 -24.87 -19.90
CA GLU A 539 -39.06 -24.88 -19.51
C GLU A 539 -39.84 -26.00 -20.19
N LYS A 540 -39.45 -26.34 -21.43
CA LYS A 540 -39.97 -27.48 -22.20
C LYS A 540 -39.10 -28.72 -22.07
N GLU A 541 -38.30 -28.88 -21.01
CA GLU A 541 -37.77 -30.20 -20.59
C GLU A 541 -38.95 -31.01 -20.03
N ILE A 542 -39.80 -31.39 -20.99
CA ILE A 542 -40.53 -32.63 -21.18
C ILE A 542 -40.63 -33.48 -19.92
N PHE A 543 -41.87 -33.68 -19.51
CA PHE A 543 -42.36 -34.87 -18.83
C PHE A 543 -41.82 -36.16 -19.51
N CYS A 544 -40.62 -36.56 -19.13
CA CYS A 544 -40.03 -37.88 -19.36
C CYS A 544 -40.19 -38.65 -18.06
N ILE A 545 -40.20 -39.99 -18.10
CA ILE A 545 -40.12 -40.85 -16.91
C ILE A 545 -38.92 -40.50 -15.96
N GLY A 546 -38.00 -39.63 -16.39
CA GLY A 546 -36.95 -38.99 -15.59
C GLY A 546 -37.29 -37.62 -14.95
N SER A 547 -38.57 -37.21 -14.88
CA SER A 547 -39.02 -36.13 -13.97
C SER A 547 -39.22 -36.61 -12.53
N THR A 548 -39.17 -37.93 -12.31
CA THR A 548 -38.58 -38.41 -11.07
C THR A 548 -37.10 -38.13 -11.19
N ASP A 549 -36.61 -37.19 -10.39
CA ASP A 549 -35.18 -37.06 -10.15
C ASP A 549 -34.68 -38.47 -9.82
N ILE A 550 -33.96 -39.09 -10.76
CA ILE A 550 -33.46 -40.47 -10.61
C ILE A 550 -32.52 -40.51 -9.40
N LEU A 551 -31.91 -39.36 -9.06
CA LEU A 551 -31.18 -39.14 -7.83
C LEU A 551 -32.08 -38.91 -6.61
N ALA A 552 -33.35 -38.52 -6.74
CA ALA A 552 -34.30 -38.49 -5.62
C ALA A 552 -34.75 -39.89 -5.21
N LEU A 553 -35.02 -40.80 -6.16
CA LEU A 553 -35.27 -42.22 -5.85
C LEU A 553 -34.04 -42.90 -5.22
N VAL A 554 -32.84 -42.49 -5.63
CA VAL A 554 -31.60 -42.93 -4.99
C VAL A 554 -31.41 -42.22 -3.66
N HIS A 555 -31.71 -40.93 -3.49
CA HIS A 555 -31.64 -40.21 -2.22
C HIS A 555 -32.63 -40.76 -1.20
N ASP A 556 -33.80 -41.20 -1.63
CA ASP A 556 -34.83 -41.80 -0.78
C ASP A 556 -34.47 -43.25 -0.46
N LYS A 557 -33.95 -44.03 -1.41
CA LYS A 557 -33.36 -45.34 -1.10
C LYS A 557 -32.08 -45.26 -0.27
N TRP A 558 -31.23 -44.26 -0.46
CA TRP A 558 -30.04 -44.01 0.36
C TRP A 558 -30.42 -43.44 1.73
N ARG A 559 -31.48 -42.64 1.84
CA ARG A 559 -32.04 -42.21 3.14
C ARG A 559 -32.63 -43.39 3.88
N LEU A 560 -33.41 -44.24 3.22
CA LEU A 560 -33.94 -45.48 3.78
C LEU A 560 -32.82 -46.46 4.13
N HIS A 561 -31.78 -46.57 3.29
CA HIS A 561 -30.63 -47.42 3.58
C HIS A 561 -29.79 -46.87 4.73
N LYS A 562 -29.48 -45.56 4.76
CA LYS A 562 -28.89 -44.88 5.93
C LYS A 562 -29.74 -45.11 7.18
N GLN A 563 -31.05 -44.92 7.13
CA GLN A 563 -31.95 -45.17 8.26
C GLN A 563 -31.95 -46.64 8.73
N SER A 564 -31.70 -47.59 7.82
CA SER A 564 -31.61 -49.02 8.15
C SER A 564 -30.21 -49.49 8.59
N THR A 565 -29.16 -48.74 8.26
CA THR A 565 -27.75 -49.05 8.55
C THR A 565 -27.11 -47.90 9.34
N LEU A 566 -27.83 -47.38 10.32
CA LEU A 566 -27.29 -46.46 11.31
C LEU A 566 -27.14 -47.26 12.61
N ASP A 567 -25.90 -47.65 12.88
CA ASP A 567 -25.47 -48.16 14.17
C ASP A 567 -25.88 -47.17 15.26
N ASP A 568 -26.27 -47.68 16.43
CA ASP A 568 -26.88 -46.88 17.51
C ASP A 568 -25.99 -45.71 18.00
N GLU A 569 -24.69 -45.70 17.68
CA GLU A 569 -23.77 -44.61 17.98
C GLU A 569 -23.95 -43.34 17.11
N GLU A 570 -24.44 -43.43 15.87
CA GLU A 570 -24.65 -42.23 15.02
C GLU A 570 -25.98 -41.51 15.33
N LYS A 571 -26.98 -42.22 15.89
CA LYS A 571 -28.21 -41.57 16.39
C LYS A 571 -27.95 -40.66 17.60
N GLU A 572 -26.97 -40.99 18.44
CA GLU A 572 -26.54 -40.12 19.54
C GLU A 572 -25.77 -38.88 19.06
N ARG A 573 -25.11 -38.94 17.88
CA ARG A 573 -24.43 -37.78 17.29
C ARG A 573 -25.41 -36.83 16.61
N ASP A 574 -26.35 -37.34 15.81
CA ASP A 574 -27.37 -36.51 15.15
C ASP A 574 -28.32 -35.84 16.16
N THR A 575 -28.63 -36.51 17.29
CA THR A 575 -29.39 -35.88 18.38
C THR A 575 -28.58 -34.81 19.12
N ARG A 576 -27.26 -34.99 19.31
CA ARG A 576 -26.38 -33.94 19.85
C ARG A 576 -26.20 -32.76 18.91
N GLU A 577 -26.09 -32.98 17.61
CA GLU A 577 -26.01 -31.90 16.62
C GLU A 577 -27.34 -31.16 16.52
N HIS A 578 -28.48 -31.85 16.56
CA HIS A 578 -29.80 -31.21 16.58
C HIS A 578 -30.06 -30.44 17.88
N ILE A 579 -29.61 -30.95 19.03
CA ILE A 579 -29.61 -30.23 20.30
C ILE A 579 -28.68 -29.00 20.20
N GLY A 580 -27.52 -29.14 19.56
CA GLY A 580 -26.57 -28.06 19.25
C GLY A 580 -27.21 -26.92 18.46
N ASP A 581 -27.87 -27.25 17.35
CA ASP A 581 -28.58 -26.29 16.49
C ASP A 581 -29.74 -25.59 17.24
N LEU A 582 -30.44 -26.31 18.11
CA LEU A 582 -31.47 -25.74 18.98
C LEU A 582 -30.88 -24.80 20.03
N THR A 583 -29.75 -25.15 20.66
CA THR A 583 -29.03 -24.24 21.57
C THR A 583 -28.51 -23.00 20.86
N ASP A 584 -28.03 -23.14 19.62
CA ASP A 584 -27.54 -22.00 18.83
C ASP A 584 -28.69 -21.08 18.41
N GLN A 585 -29.88 -21.61 18.09
CA GLN A 585 -31.08 -20.81 17.86
C GLN A 585 -31.55 -20.09 19.14
N VAL A 586 -31.48 -20.75 20.29
CA VAL A 586 -31.81 -20.12 21.58
C VAL A 586 -30.78 -19.05 21.96
N ALA A 587 -29.49 -19.28 21.69
CA ALA A 587 -28.43 -18.31 21.89
C ALA A 587 -28.60 -17.09 20.96
N LEU A 588 -28.98 -17.31 19.70
CA LEU A 588 -29.23 -16.23 18.74
C LEU A 588 -30.43 -15.38 19.17
N THR A 589 -31.52 -16.01 19.58
CA THR A 589 -32.73 -15.31 20.03
C THR A 589 -32.51 -14.53 21.32
N THR A 590 -31.79 -15.11 22.29
CA THR A 590 -31.41 -14.39 23.52
C THR A 590 -30.45 -13.23 23.25
N ALA A 591 -29.47 -13.40 22.36
CA ALA A 591 -28.59 -12.31 21.94
C ALA A 591 -29.35 -11.19 21.22
N THR A 592 -30.31 -11.51 20.35
CA THR A 592 -31.15 -10.49 19.69
C THR A 592 -32.01 -9.74 20.70
N VAL A 593 -32.59 -10.41 21.68
CA VAL A 593 -33.38 -9.78 22.75
C VAL A 593 -32.51 -8.88 23.63
N GLN A 594 -31.28 -9.30 23.96
CA GLN A 594 -30.33 -8.46 24.70
C GLN A 594 -29.88 -7.24 23.90
N ILE A 595 -29.66 -7.37 22.59
CA ILE A 595 -29.34 -6.25 21.70
C ILE A 595 -30.53 -5.28 21.61
N GLU A 596 -31.76 -5.78 21.55
CA GLU A 596 -32.96 -4.95 21.53
C GLU A 596 -33.20 -4.23 22.87
N GLN A 597 -32.98 -4.92 24.00
CA GLN A 597 -33.06 -4.31 25.33
C GLN A 597 -31.99 -3.25 25.55
N THR A 598 -30.75 -3.50 25.12
CA THR A 598 -29.67 -2.50 25.20
C THR A 598 -29.93 -1.33 24.27
N LYS A 599 -30.42 -1.55 23.05
CA LYS A 599 -30.89 -0.45 22.17
C LYS A 599 -32.00 0.36 22.83
N ALA A 600 -33.01 -0.29 23.43
CA ALA A 600 -34.09 0.42 24.12
C ALA A 600 -33.59 1.25 25.33
N LEU A 601 -32.56 0.78 26.05
CA LEU A 601 -31.92 1.51 27.14
C LEU A 601 -31.07 2.70 26.67
N PHE A 602 -30.39 2.57 25.52
CA PHE A 602 -29.49 3.61 25.01
C PHE A 602 -30.12 4.55 23.97
N ASP A 603 -31.27 4.21 23.40
CA ASP A 603 -32.03 5.06 22.48
C ASP A 603 -32.34 6.46 23.02
N PRO A 604 -32.69 6.66 24.31
CA PRO A 604 -32.87 8.00 24.87
C PRO A 604 -31.56 8.81 24.83
N VAL A 605 -30.44 8.16 25.14
CA VAL A 605 -29.11 8.79 25.14
C VAL A 605 -28.68 9.14 23.72
N PHE A 606 -28.92 8.25 22.76
CA PHE A 606 -28.63 8.53 21.35
C PHE A 606 -29.50 9.67 20.81
N ARG A 607 -30.79 9.74 21.18
CA ARG A 607 -31.64 10.88 20.82
C ARG A 607 -31.17 12.19 21.43
N ASP A 608 -30.67 12.18 22.65
CA ASP A 608 -30.12 13.39 23.29
C ASP A 608 -28.78 13.80 22.67
N VAL A 609 -27.95 12.83 22.26
CA VAL A 609 -26.72 13.09 21.49
C VAL A 609 -27.06 13.66 20.11
N GLU A 610 -28.02 13.09 19.40
CA GLU A 610 -28.48 13.60 18.10
C GLU A 610 -29.07 15.02 18.23
N ARG A 611 -29.88 15.29 19.26
CA ARG A 611 -30.37 16.65 19.56
C ARG A 611 -29.23 17.61 19.86
N SER A 612 -28.23 17.19 20.63
CA SER A 612 -27.06 18.02 20.92
C SER A 612 -26.24 18.31 19.66
N PHE A 613 -26.13 17.33 18.76
CA PHE A 613 -25.47 17.46 17.49
C PHE A 613 -26.23 18.41 16.55
N ASP A 614 -27.55 18.31 16.49
CA ASP A 614 -28.41 19.21 15.72
C ASP A 614 -28.33 20.65 16.25
N ILE A 615 -28.29 20.85 17.57
CA ILE A 615 -28.09 22.16 18.19
C ILE A 615 -26.73 22.75 17.77
N ILE A 616 -25.66 21.94 17.82
CA ILE A 616 -24.32 22.36 17.39
C ILE A 616 -24.30 22.69 15.90
N GLN A 617 -24.98 21.90 15.06
CA GLN A 617 -25.09 22.16 13.63
C GLN A 617 -25.83 23.46 13.33
N VAL A 618 -26.92 23.74 14.06
CA VAL A 618 -27.66 25.00 13.95
C VAL A 618 -26.80 26.18 14.38
N GLN A 619 -26.03 26.05 15.46
CA GLN A 619 -25.09 27.08 15.91
C GLN A 619 -23.97 27.33 14.89
N GLN A 620 -23.43 26.28 14.27
CA GLN A 620 -22.44 26.41 13.19
C GLN A 620 -23.04 27.12 11.97
N ARG A 621 -24.25 26.74 11.53
CA ARG A 621 -24.94 27.41 10.42
C ARG A 621 -25.24 28.88 10.73
N GLN A 622 -25.57 29.22 11.98
CA GLN A 622 -25.76 30.62 12.39
C GLN A 622 -24.44 31.41 12.40
N HIS A 623 -23.35 30.80 12.86
CA HIS A 623 -22.02 31.40 12.81
C HIS A 623 -21.55 31.64 11.37
N ASP A 624 -21.77 30.67 10.48
CA ASP A 624 -21.43 30.80 9.06
C ASP A 624 -22.29 31.85 8.36
N LYS A 625 -23.58 31.95 8.68
CA LYS A 625 -24.43 33.06 8.21
C LYS A 625 -23.92 34.42 8.67
N ARG A 626 -23.42 34.57 9.90
CA ARG A 626 -22.81 35.82 10.40
C ARG A 626 -21.49 36.14 9.67
N LEU A 627 -20.68 35.13 9.35
CA LEU A 627 -19.45 35.31 8.57
C LEU A 627 -19.74 35.72 7.11
N VAL A 628 -20.82 35.22 6.53
CA VAL A 628 -21.26 35.61 5.18
C VAL A 628 -21.84 37.03 5.18
N ALA A 629 -22.66 37.39 6.17
CA ALA A 629 -23.19 38.75 6.33
C ALA A 629 -22.06 39.78 6.51
N THR A 630 -21.08 39.51 7.37
CA THR A 630 -19.90 40.39 7.56
C THR A 630 -18.99 40.47 6.32
N ARG A 631 -18.98 39.45 5.45
CA ARG A 631 -18.33 39.53 4.13
C ARG A 631 -19.13 40.38 3.15
N GLN A 632 -20.46 40.26 3.17
CA GLN A 632 -21.35 41.06 2.32
C GLN A 632 -21.31 42.55 2.70
N ASP A 633 -21.27 42.88 4.00
CA ASP A 633 -21.11 44.26 4.49
C ASP A 633 -19.76 44.87 4.06
N ARG A 634 -18.69 44.06 4.03
CA ARG A 634 -17.37 44.50 3.52
C ARG A 634 -17.36 44.70 2.01
N THR A 635 -18.11 43.92 1.26
CA THR A 635 -18.25 44.12 -0.20
C THR A 635 -19.21 45.26 -0.55
N ALA A 636 -20.20 45.56 0.30
CA ALA A 636 -21.09 46.72 0.15
C ALA A 636 -20.35 48.03 0.49
N ALA A 637 -19.53 48.04 1.55
CA ALA A 637 -18.67 49.17 1.89
C ALA A 637 -17.54 49.43 0.87
N GLY A 638 -17.12 48.39 0.13
CA GLY A 638 -16.10 48.52 -0.92
C GLY A 638 -16.63 48.92 -2.31
N LYS A 639 -17.95 49.05 -2.49
CA LYS A 639 -18.59 49.34 -3.79
C LYS A 639 -19.32 50.69 -3.84
N ALA A 640 -19.28 51.47 -2.76
CA ALA A 640 -19.89 52.80 -2.67
C ALA A 640 -18.88 53.96 -2.76
N THR A 641 -17.58 53.68 -2.95
CA THR A 641 -16.54 54.70 -3.10
C THR A 641 -15.58 54.32 -4.22
N THR A 642 -16.12 54.20 -5.42
CA THR A 642 -15.36 54.34 -6.66
C THR A 642 -16.20 55.27 -7.50
N ASP A 643 -16.08 56.57 -7.21
CA ASP A 643 -16.10 57.63 -8.20
C ASP A 643 -15.60 58.90 -7.48
N GLU A 644 -14.66 59.56 -8.14
CA GLU A 644 -14.19 60.93 -7.93
C GLU A 644 -13.11 61.22 -6.84
N GLU A 645 -12.00 61.75 -7.38
CA GLU A 645 -11.11 62.78 -6.84
C GLU A 645 -9.95 62.43 -5.88
N ASP A 646 -8.76 62.64 -6.44
CA ASP A 646 -7.66 63.47 -5.95
C ASP A 646 -6.87 63.14 -4.68
N GLN A 647 -5.57 63.01 -4.94
CA GLN A 647 -4.44 63.66 -4.27
C GLN A 647 -4.53 63.99 -2.77
N THR A 648 -3.44 63.56 -2.11
CA THR A 648 -2.89 63.99 -0.81
C THR A 648 -3.56 63.44 0.46
N THR A 649 -2.70 63.04 1.39
CA THR A 649 -2.93 62.69 2.81
C THR A 649 -3.08 61.20 3.18
N GLU A 650 -1.94 60.49 3.22
CA GLU A 650 -1.74 59.32 4.09
C GLU A 650 -0.70 59.70 5.17
N ASP A 651 -1.09 60.60 6.06
CA ASP A 651 -0.53 60.75 7.39
C ASP A 651 -1.70 61.14 8.30
N LEU A 652 -1.86 60.42 9.43
CA LEU A 652 -2.94 60.51 10.44
C LEU A 652 -4.15 59.59 10.21
N LYS A 653 -4.02 58.33 10.67
CA LYS A 653 -4.90 57.71 11.69
C LYS A 653 -4.58 56.21 11.86
N ARG A 654 -3.59 55.91 12.71
CA ARG A 654 -3.54 54.66 13.49
C ARG A 654 -3.06 54.96 14.90
N ALA A 655 -3.93 55.56 15.69
CA ALA A 655 -3.88 55.37 17.14
C ALA A 655 -4.58 54.03 17.40
N GLU A 656 -3.78 52.96 17.53
CA GLU A 656 -4.28 51.68 18.05
C GLU A 656 -4.46 51.82 19.56
N ASP A 657 -5.69 51.65 20.03
CA ASP A 657 -6.04 51.70 21.45
C ASP A 657 -5.17 50.74 22.30
N PRO A 658 -4.48 51.23 23.35
CA PRO A 658 -3.59 50.41 24.18
C PRO A 658 -4.32 49.35 25.02
N ILE A 659 -5.64 49.45 25.15
CA ILE A 659 -6.49 48.54 25.95
C ILE A 659 -6.61 47.16 25.26
N HIS A 660 -6.67 47.10 23.93
CA HIS A 660 -6.83 45.84 23.20
C HIS A 660 -5.57 44.97 23.12
N LYS A 661 -4.37 45.55 23.31
CA LYS A 661 -3.10 44.81 23.36
C LYS A 661 -2.89 44.10 24.71
N LEU A 662 -3.37 44.70 25.80
CA LEU A 662 -3.28 44.13 27.15
C LEU A 662 -4.21 42.92 27.31
N ASP A 663 -5.40 43.00 26.75
CA ASP A 663 -6.43 41.95 26.82
C ASP A 663 -6.06 40.70 26.00
N ARG A 664 -5.41 40.88 24.84
CA ARG A 664 -4.82 39.77 24.06
C ARG A 664 -3.63 39.10 24.76
N GLN A 665 -2.85 39.84 25.54
CA GLN A 665 -1.74 39.28 26.31
C GLN A 665 -2.23 38.54 27.57
N GLN A 666 -3.27 39.04 28.24
CA GLN A 666 -3.89 38.36 29.37
C GLN A 666 -4.58 37.05 28.97
N ARG A 667 -5.32 37.02 27.85
CA ARG A 667 -5.89 35.77 27.31
C ARG A 667 -4.83 34.74 26.91
N LYS A 668 -3.69 35.19 26.34
CA LYS A 668 -2.56 34.29 26.07
C LYS A 668 -1.92 33.72 27.34
N ARG A 669 -1.84 34.50 28.42
CA ARG A 669 -1.32 34.03 29.72
C ARG A 669 -2.28 33.07 30.41
N GLN A 670 -3.59 33.31 30.35
CA GLN A 670 -4.61 32.40 30.91
C GLN A 670 -4.68 31.08 30.15
N LEU A 671 -4.58 31.08 28.81
CA LEU A 671 -4.51 29.85 28.02
C LEU A 671 -3.23 29.03 28.27
N MET A 672 -2.09 29.69 28.52
CA MET A 672 -0.84 28.99 28.90
C MET A 672 -0.86 28.44 30.33
N LEU A 673 -1.66 29.02 31.24
CA LEU A 673 -1.88 28.48 32.59
C LEU A 673 -2.89 27.32 32.57
N ALA A 674 -3.92 27.38 31.73
CA ALA A 674 -4.89 26.29 31.54
C ALA A 674 -4.30 25.06 30.79
N ALA A 675 -3.28 25.26 29.96
CA ALA A 675 -2.59 24.19 29.22
C ALA A 675 -1.42 23.55 30.00
N LYS A 676 -1.29 23.82 31.31
CA LYS A 676 -0.25 23.23 32.15
C LYS A 676 -0.76 21.93 32.75
N VAL A 677 -0.65 20.84 31.98
CA VAL A 677 -0.89 19.48 32.49
C VAL A 677 0.08 19.25 33.66
N PRO A 678 -0.40 19.06 34.90
CA PRO A 678 0.50 18.94 36.04
C PRO A 678 1.25 17.60 35.94
N TRP A 679 2.56 17.61 36.20
CA TRP A 679 3.48 16.50 35.88
C TRP A 679 3.01 15.11 36.35
N HIS A 680 2.34 15.01 37.50
CA HIS A 680 1.75 13.76 37.98
C HIS A 680 0.75 13.09 37.02
N LEU A 681 0.03 13.86 36.18
CA LEU A 681 -0.91 13.36 35.18
C LEU A 681 -0.20 12.86 33.92
N LEU A 682 0.98 13.41 33.60
CA LEU A 682 1.84 12.86 32.56
C LEU A 682 2.45 11.54 33.02
N ASP A 683 2.89 11.46 34.28
CA ASP A 683 3.41 10.23 34.88
C ASP A 683 2.32 9.16 34.99
N GLN A 684 1.08 9.53 35.35
CA GLN A 684 -0.07 8.62 35.34
C GLN A 684 -0.43 8.15 33.93
N LEU A 685 -0.41 9.02 32.92
CA LEU A 685 -0.67 8.64 31.54
C LEU A 685 0.43 7.73 30.97
N GLU A 686 1.68 7.92 31.40
CA GLU A 686 2.80 7.06 31.02
C GLU A 686 2.73 5.71 31.73
N ALA A 687 2.31 5.67 33.00
CA ALA A 687 2.03 4.44 33.73
C ALA A 687 0.86 3.65 33.13
N GLU A 688 -0.24 4.31 32.77
CA GLU A 688 -1.38 3.71 32.06
C GLU A 688 -0.98 3.18 30.68
N ARG A 689 -0.09 3.89 29.97
CA ARG A 689 0.43 3.45 28.67
C ARG A 689 1.30 2.21 28.80
N CYS A 690 2.08 2.10 29.88
CA CYS A 690 2.84 0.89 30.22
C CYS A 690 1.93 -0.27 30.63
N ASN A 691 0.88 -0.01 31.43
CA ASN A 691 -0.11 -1.03 31.79
C ASN A 691 -0.85 -1.57 30.57
N LEU A 692 -1.30 -0.71 29.65
CA LEU A 692 -1.91 -1.12 28.38
C LEU A 692 -0.94 -1.91 27.47
N ALA A 693 0.35 -1.59 27.49
CA ALA A 693 1.35 -2.35 26.76
C ALA A 693 1.56 -3.75 27.37
N ASN A 694 1.56 -3.84 28.70
CA ASN A 694 1.67 -5.09 29.45
C ASN A 694 0.41 -5.96 29.28
N GLU A 695 -0.78 -5.37 29.30
CA GLU A 695 -2.03 -6.08 29.02
C GLU A 695 -2.07 -6.59 27.57
N LYS A 696 -1.64 -5.79 26.59
CA LYS A 696 -1.51 -6.26 25.19
C LYS A 696 -0.49 -7.39 25.04
N ALA A 697 0.59 -7.36 25.82
CA ALA A 697 1.57 -8.44 25.84
C ALA A 697 1.01 -9.71 26.49
N MET A 698 0.27 -9.57 27.60
CA MET A 698 -0.46 -10.66 28.25
C MET A 698 -1.52 -11.26 27.34
N PHE A 699 -2.33 -10.45 26.65
CA PHE A 699 -3.31 -10.93 25.67
C PHE A 699 -2.66 -11.63 24.47
N LYS A 700 -1.46 -11.20 24.04
CA LYS A 700 -0.68 -11.93 23.02
C LYS A 700 -0.11 -13.26 23.51
N LEU A 701 0.26 -13.34 24.80
CA LEU A 701 0.71 -14.58 25.43
C LEU A 701 -0.46 -15.56 25.65
N TRP A 702 -1.59 -15.08 26.15
CA TRP A 702 -2.83 -15.86 26.32
C TRP A 702 -3.45 -16.28 24.99
N GLY A 703 -3.38 -15.45 23.95
CA GLY A 703 -3.80 -15.81 22.59
C GLY A 703 -2.95 -16.91 21.97
N LYS A 704 -1.68 -17.05 22.39
CA LYS A 704 -0.79 -18.14 21.95
C LYS A 704 -0.97 -19.44 22.73
N THR A 705 -1.47 -19.40 23.97
CA THR A 705 -1.72 -20.62 24.75
C THR A 705 -3.07 -21.27 24.43
N TYR A 706 -4.01 -20.54 23.83
CA TYR A 706 -5.32 -21.06 23.41
C TYR A 706 -5.47 -21.31 21.89
N SER A 707 -4.48 -20.95 21.08
CA SER A 707 -4.38 -21.40 19.69
C SER A 707 -3.39 -22.57 19.61
N GLY A 708 -3.84 -23.73 20.09
CA GLY A 708 -3.21 -25.00 19.72
C GLY A 708 -3.54 -25.31 18.26
N GLU A 709 -2.64 -24.90 17.36
CA GLU A 709 -2.31 -25.57 16.11
C GLU A 709 -0.87 -26.08 16.19
#